data_AF-H9EYN9-F1
#
_entry.id   AF-H9EYN9-F1
#
_cell.length_a   1.000
_cell.length_b   1.000
_cell.length_c   1.000
_cell.angle_alpha   90.00
_cell.angle_beta   90.00
_cell.angle_gamma   90.00
#
_symmetry.space_group_name_H-M   'P 1'
#
loop_
_entity.id
_entity.type
_entity.pdbx_description
1 polymer ?
#
loop_
_entity_poly.entity_id
_entity_poly.type
_entity_poly.pdbx_seq_one_letter_code
_entity_poly.pdbx_strand_id
1 'polypeptide(L)'
;MAVGGAQVSSSEQAWLEDAQVFIQKTLCPAVKQPHVQLTPLVIDCVKTVWLSQGRNQGSTLPLSYSFVSVQDLKTHQHLPCCSHLSWSSTAYQAWAQEAGPNGNPLPREQLLLLGTLTDLPGDLEQECRNGSLYVRDNTGVLSCELIDLDLSWLGHLFLFPHWSYLPPARWNSSGEGHLELWDAPVPVFPLTVSPGPLTPIPVLYPESASRLLRLRNKLRGVQRNLAGNLVRLSALVKSKQKAYFILSLGRSPPAVTHVSVIVQVPAQLVWHRALRPGTAYVLTELRVSKIRGQRHHVWMTSQSSRLLLLKPECVQELELELEGPLLETDPKPLPMPSVSEDEKDPKGLVRDSRLLSYSGAVTGVLNEPAGVYELDGQLGLCLAYQQFRGLRRVMRPGVCLQLQDVHLLQSVGGGTRRPVLAPCLRGAVLLQSFSRQKPGTHSSRQAYGASLYEQLVWERQLGLPLYLWATKALEELACKLCPHVLRHHQFLQHSSPGSPGLGLQLLAPTLDLLAPPGSPVRNPHSEILEEPHHCPLQKYTRLQTPSSFPTLAALKEEGQRKAWASFDPKALLPLPEASHLSSCQLNRRLAWSWLCLLPSAFHPAQVLLGALVASSHKGCLQLRDQSGSLPCLLLAKHSQPLSDPRLIGCLVRAERFQ
;
A
#
# COMPACT_ATOMS: atom_id res chain seq x y z
N MET A 1 33.76 -59.10 18.27
CA MET A 1 33.21 -57.73 18.34
C MET A 1 33.32 -57.12 16.95
N ALA A 2 32.23 -57.17 16.18
CA ALA A 2 32.12 -56.48 14.89
C ALA A 2 31.08 -55.39 15.07
N VAL A 3 31.49 -54.13 14.87
CA VAL A 3 30.62 -52.96 14.93
C VAL A 3 29.73 -53.02 13.69
N GLY A 4 28.47 -53.42 13.88
CA GLY A 4 27.46 -53.40 12.83
C GLY A 4 27.17 -51.95 12.44
N GLY A 5 27.63 -51.56 11.24
CA GLY A 5 27.23 -50.31 10.62
C GLY A 5 25.72 -50.34 10.39
N ALA A 6 25.00 -49.36 10.94
CA ALA A 6 23.59 -49.16 10.65
C ALA A 6 23.42 -48.96 9.13
N GLN A 7 22.74 -49.89 8.46
CA GLN A 7 22.35 -49.74 7.07
C GLN A 7 21.45 -48.51 6.97
N VAL A 8 21.92 -47.48 6.27
CA VAL A 8 21.11 -46.31 5.89
C VAL A 8 19.92 -46.82 5.08
N SER A 9 18.71 -46.38 5.41
CA SER A 9 17.50 -46.82 4.69
C SER A 9 17.56 -46.37 3.22
N SER A 10 17.02 -47.17 2.29
CA SER A 10 17.05 -46.83 0.85
C SER A 10 16.42 -45.46 0.54
N SER A 11 15.42 -45.06 1.33
CA SER A 11 14.79 -43.74 1.26
C SER A 11 15.69 -42.59 1.72
N GLU A 12 16.53 -42.80 2.73
CA GLU A 12 17.51 -41.79 3.17
C GLU A 12 18.60 -41.60 2.12
N GLN A 13 19.06 -42.68 1.50
CA GLN A 13 20.07 -42.60 0.46
C GLN A 13 19.54 -41.86 -0.79
N ALA A 14 18.33 -42.18 -1.25
CA ALA A 14 17.69 -41.47 -2.36
C ALA A 14 17.54 -39.96 -2.07
N TRP A 15 17.10 -39.60 -0.86
CA TRP A 15 16.97 -38.20 -0.47
C TRP A 15 18.32 -37.45 -0.47
N LEU A 16 19.39 -38.10 -0.02
CA LEU A 16 20.73 -37.53 -0.03
C LEU A 16 21.27 -37.34 -1.46
N GLU A 17 21.00 -38.30 -2.36
CA GLU A 17 21.33 -38.20 -3.79
C GLU A 17 20.59 -37.01 -4.44
N ASP A 18 19.28 -36.88 -4.19
CA ASP A 18 18.47 -35.76 -4.67
C ASP A 18 18.98 -34.41 -4.13
N ALA A 19 19.32 -34.36 -2.84
CA ALA A 19 19.89 -33.17 -2.21
C ALA A 19 21.22 -32.77 -2.87
N GLN A 20 22.09 -33.75 -3.14
CA GLN A 20 23.38 -33.51 -3.77
C GLN A 20 23.21 -32.97 -5.20
N VAL A 21 22.32 -33.58 -6.00
CA VAL A 21 22.00 -33.11 -7.35
C VAL A 21 21.44 -31.69 -7.31
N PHE A 22 20.52 -31.42 -6.38
CA PHE A 22 19.94 -30.10 -6.20
C PHE A 22 21.02 -29.05 -5.87
N ILE A 23 21.86 -29.29 -4.87
CA ILE A 23 22.90 -28.34 -4.41
C ILE A 23 23.90 -28.05 -5.54
N GLN A 24 24.34 -29.08 -6.27
CA GLN A 24 25.24 -28.91 -7.41
C GLN A 24 24.63 -28.07 -8.52
N LYS A 25 23.33 -28.26 -8.82
CA LYS A 25 22.64 -27.54 -9.89
C LYS A 25 22.29 -26.10 -9.51
N THR A 26 21.87 -25.86 -8.27
CA THR A 26 21.18 -24.62 -7.87
C THR A 26 22.03 -23.69 -7.02
N LEU A 27 23.05 -24.19 -6.30
CA LEU A 27 23.85 -23.40 -5.37
C LEU A 27 25.33 -23.29 -5.78
N CYS A 28 25.89 -24.31 -6.43
CA CYS A 28 27.28 -24.27 -6.90
C CYS A 28 27.44 -23.40 -8.16
N PRO A 29 28.35 -22.41 -8.17
CA PRO A 29 28.61 -21.60 -9.37
C PRO A 29 29.20 -22.46 -10.50
N ALA A 30 28.72 -22.29 -11.73
CA ALA A 30 29.18 -23.07 -12.90
C ALA A 30 30.66 -22.87 -13.26
N VAL A 31 31.33 -21.82 -12.74
CA VAL A 31 32.67 -21.37 -13.16
C VAL A 31 33.74 -21.56 -12.07
N LYS A 32 33.38 -21.96 -10.85
CA LYS A 32 34.32 -22.21 -9.74
C LYS A 32 34.29 -23.68 -9.35
N GLN A 33 35.45 -24.24 -8.96
CA GLN A 33 35.51 -25.60 -8.41
C GLN A 33 34.44 -25.74 -7.32
N PRO A 34 33.61 -26.80 -7.36
CA PRO A 34 32.56 -26.99 -6.37
C PRO A 34 33.20 -26.98 -4.99
N HIS A 35 32.70 -26.13 -4.09
CA HIS A 35 33.15 -26.12 -2.71
C HIS A 35 32.84 -27.51 -2.15
N VAL A 36 33.84 -28.37 -2.01
CA VAL A 36 33.69 -29.80 -1.62
C VAL A 36 32.97 -29.93 -0.26
N GLN A 37 32.93 -28.85 0.51
CA GLN A 37 32.28 -28.74 1.81
C GLN A 37 30.85 -28.17 1.79
N LEU A 38 30.33 -27.64 0.67
CA LEU A 38 28.99 -27.02 0.65
C LEU A 38 27.87 -28.05 0.89
N THR A 39 27.93 -29.18 0.19
CA THR A 39 26.93 -30.26 0.33
C THR A 39 26.77 -30.76 1.76
N PRO A 40 27.84 -31.16 2.49
CA PRO A 40 27.69 -31.58 3.87
C PRO A 40 27.19 -30.46 4.78
N LEU A 41 27.63 -29.21 4.59
CA LEU A 41 27.14 -28.07 5.40
C LEU A 41 25.64 -27.80 5.22
N VAL A 42 25.12 -27.87 3.99
CA VAL A 42 23.69 -27.72 3.73
C VAL A 42 22.90 -28.84 4.39
N ILE A 43 23.36 -30.09 4.23
CA ILE A 43 22.68 -31.26 4.81
C ILE A 43 22.69 -31.18 6.34
N ASP A 44 23.82 -30.81 6.95
CA ASP A 44 23.93 -30.66 8.41
C ASP A 44 23.09 -29.50 8.93
N CYS A 45 22.99 -28.40 8.19
CA CYS A 45 22.07 -27.30 8.50
C CYS A 45 20.62 -27.78 8.52
N VAL A 46 20.17 -28.49 7.48
CA VAL A 46 18.81 -29.05 7.42
C VAL A 46 18.56 -30.04 8.56
N LYS A 47 19.51 -30.95 8.84
CA LYS A 47 19.43 -31.90 9.95
C LYS A 47 19.32 -31.20 11.30
N THR A 48 20.14 -30.18 11.53
CA THR A 48 20.16 -29.44 12.80
C THR A 48 18.81 -28.76 13.04
N VAL A 49 18.26 -28.08 12.03
CA VAL A 49 16.95 -27.45 12.13
C VAL A 49 15.85 -28.50 12.33
N TRP A 50 15.88 -29.60 11.57
CA TRP A 50 14.95 -30.71 11.72
C TRP A 50 14.95 -31.25 13.15
N LEU A 51 16.12 -31.62 13.70
CA LEU A 51 16.25 -32.24 15.01
C LEU A 51 15.95 -31.28 16.18
N SER A 52 16.26 -29.99 16.03
CA SER A 52 16.05 -28.97 17.08
C SER A 52 14.61 -28.84 17.56
N GLN A 53 13.63 -29.24 16.74
CA GLN A 53 12.20 -29.09 17.04
C GLN A 53 11.61 -30.28 17.83
N GLY A 54 12.41 -31.30 18.17
CA GLY A 54 12.12 -32.30 19.21
C GLY A 54 10.89 -33.21 18.99
N ARG A 55 10.27 -33.20 17.81
CA ARG A 55 8.99 -33.89 17.52
C ARG A 55 9.08 -34.96 16.42
N ASN A 56 10.28 -35.32 16.00
CA ASN A 56 10.46 -36.17 14.82
C ASN A 56 10.29 -37.64 15.20
N GLN A 57 9.51 -38.37 14.40
CA GLN A 57 9.11 -39.77 14.58
C GLN A 57 10.29 -40.74 14.36
N GLY A 58 11.43 -40.52 15.01
CA GLY A 58 12.62 -41.38 14.93
C GLY A 58 13.49 -41.21 13.68
N SER A 59 13.11 -40.39 12.70
CA SER A 59 13.91 -40.15 11.48
C SER A 59 14.94 -39.02 11.66
N THR A 60 16.18 -39.27 11.24
CA THR A 60 17.27 -38.28 11.30
C THR A 60 17.18 -37.21 10.21
N LEU A 61 16.47 -37.51 9.12
CA LEU A 61 16.29 -36.66 7.94
C LEU A 61 14.79 -36.36 7.68
N PRO A 62 14.48 -35.21 7.05
CA PRO A 62 13.12 -34.84 6.66
C PRO A 62 12.72 -35.53 5.33
N LEU A 63 12.59 -36.85 5.33
CA LEU A 63 12.34 -37.64 4.11
C LEU A 63 11.07 -37.27 3.34
N SER A 64 10.09 -36.65 4.01
CA SER A 64 8.86 -36.16 3.38
C SER A 64 9.02 -34.83 2.65
N TYR A 65 10.18 -34.18 2.74
CA TYR A 65 10.42 -32.87 2.12
C TYR A 65 11.32 -33.00 0.90
N SER A 66 11.02 -32.25 -0.15
CA SER A 66 11.86 -32.13 -1.35
C SER A 66 12.46 -30.73 -1.47
N PHE A 67 13.63 -30.62 -2.10
CA PHE A 67 14.24 -29.32 -2.39
C PHE A 67 13.53 -28.66 -3.56
N VAL A 68 13.37 -27.33 -3.50
CA VAL A 68 12.77 -26.55 -4.59
C VAL A 68 13.67 -25.38 -4.97
N SER A 69 13.88 -25.19 -6.27
CA SER A 69 14.62 -24.05 -6.79
C SER A 69 13.72 -22.83 -6.93
N VAL A 70 14.31 -21.64 -6.98
CA VAL A 70 13.58 -20.39 -7.20
C VAL A 70 12.86 -20.42 -8.55
N GLN A 71 13.51 -20.95 -9.59
CA GLN A 71 12.88 -21.05 -10.91
C GLN A 71 11.71 -22.05 -10.90
N ASP A 72 11.84 -23.19 -10.22
CA ASP A 72 10.76 -24.19 -10.15
C ASP A 72 9.53 -23.64 -9.41
N LEU A 73 9.73 -22.86 -8.34
CA LEU A 73 8.63 -22.15 -7.68
C LEU A 73 7.92 -21.19 -8.64
N LYS A 74 8.68 -20.45 -9.47
CA LYS A 74 8.08 -19.51 -10.43
C LYS A 74 7.30 -20.22 -11.54
N THR A 75 7.81 -21.32 -12.06
CA THR A 75 7.24 -22.00 -13.25
C THR A 75 6.15 -22.99 -12.92
N HIS A 76 6.29 -23.74 -11.83
CA HIS A 76 5.41 -24.87 -11.52
C HIS A 76 4.41 -24.56 -10.41
N GLN A 77 4.76 -23.67 -9.46
CA GLN A 77 3.86 -23.30 -8.38
C GLN A 77 2.90 -22.18 -8.83
N HIS A 78 1.70 -22.57 -9.24
CA HIS A 78 0.66 -21.62 -9.67
C HIS A 78 -0.37 -21.27 -8.58
N LEU A 79 -0.32 -21.96 -7.44
CA LEU A 79 -1.21 -21.73 -6.30
C LEU A 79 -0.43 -21.21 -5.09
N PRO A 80 -1.03 -20.33 -4.26
CA PRO A 80 -0.41 -19.89 -3.01
C PRO A 80 -0.16 -21.08 -2.09
N CYS A 81 0.98 -21.13 -1.43
CA CYS A 81 1.31 -22.20 -0.48
C CYS A 81 2.23 -21.71 0.65
N CYS A 82 2.41 -22.54 1.66
CA CYS A 82 3.36 -22.34 2.74
C CYS A 82 4.14 -23.62 3.03
N SER A 83 5.38 -23.48 3.46
CA SER A 83 6.21 -24.59 3.92
C SER A 83 6.86 -24.19 5.24
N HIS A 84 6.79 -25.10 6.20
CA HIS A 84 7.49 -25.00 7.46
C HIS A 84 8.17 -26.33 7.74
N LEU A 85 9.49 -26.31 7.88
CA LEU A 85 10.27 -27.49 8.23
C LEU A 85 9.89 -27.94 9.65
N SER A 86 9.59 -29.23 9.84
CA SER A 86 9.14 -29.85 11.12
C SER A 86 7.67 -29.66 11.54
N TRP A 87 6.80 -29.11 10.68
CA TRP A 87 5.37 -29.07 10.99
C TRP A 87 4.75 -30.47 11.06
N SER A 88 4.20 -30.81 12.23
CA SER A 88 3.24 -31.91 12.35
C SER A 88 1.87 -31.52 11.77
N SER A 89 1.03 -32.51 11.45
CA SER A 89 -0.33 -32.25 10.96
C SER A 89 -1.17 -31.47 11.98
N THR A 90 -0.98 -31.73 13.28
CA THR A 90 -1.67 -31.01 14.36
C THR A 90 -1.17 -29.57 14.51
N ALA A 91 0.14 -29.34 14.37
CA ALA A 91 0.70 -27.97 14.38
C ALA A 91 0.17 -27.13 13.22
N TYR A 92 0.12 -27.70 12.01
CA TYR A 92 -0.49 -27.02 10.87
C TYR A 92 -1.98 -26.76 11.08
N GLN A 93 -2.74 -27.73 11.60
CA GLN A 93 -4.16 -27.52 11.90
C GLN A 93 -4.38 -26.38 12.89
N ALA A 94 -3.60 -26.32 13.97
CA ALA A 94 -3.66 -25.23 14.95
C ALA A 94 -3.36 -23.87 14.29
N TRP A 95 -2.27 -23.78 13.51
CA TRP A 95 -1.91 -22.57 12.76
C TRP A 95 -3.01 -22.16 11.75
N ALA A 96 -3.61 -23.13 11.08
CA ALA A 96 -4.68 -22.92 10.11
C ALA A 96 -5.97 -22.41 10.74
N GLN A 97 -6.29 -22.80 11.98
CA GLN A 97 -7.46 -22.26 12.70
C GLN A 97 -7.32 -20.75 12.96
N GLU A 98 -6.10 -20.25 13.11
CA GLU A 98 -5.85 -18.83 13.30
C GLU A 98 -6.07 -17.99 12.02
N ALA A 99 -6.37 -18.61 10.88
CA ALA A 99 -6.87 -17.91 9.70
C ALA A 99 -8.28 -17.33 9.93
N GLY A 100 -8.99 -17.75 10.97
CA GLY A 100 -10.33 -17.29 11.33
C GLY A 100 -11.44 -18.06 10.60
N PRO A 101 -12.69 -17.97 11.08
CA PRO A 101 -13.79 -18.84 10.66
C PRO A 101 -14.19 -18.70 9.17
N ASN A 102 -13.94 -17.53 8.58
CA ASN A 102 -14.23 -17.25 7.16
C ASN A 102 -12.95 -17.25 6.30
N GLY A 103 -11.78 -17.46 6.90
CA GLY A 103 -10.49 -17.41 6.25
C GLY A 103 -10.10 -18.78 5.70
N ASN A 104 -9.68 -18.81 4.44
CA ASN A 104 -9.08 -20.01 3.88
C ASN A 104 -7.57 -19.99 4.17
N PRO A 105 -7.01 -20.92 4.96
CA PRO A 105 -5.59 -20.96 5.26
C PRO A 105 -4.76 -21.27 3.99
N LEU A 106 -3.49 -20.88 4.00
CA LEU A 106 -2.54 -21.31 2.96
C LEU A 106 -2.36 -22.83 3.01
N PRO A 107 -2.41 -23.53 1.87
CA PRO A 107 -2.14 -24.96 1.83
C PRO A 107 -0.67 -25.21 2.17
N ARG A 108 -0.44 -26.28 2.92
CA ARG A 108 0.89 -26.73 3.32
C ARG A 108 1.52 -27.56 2.21
N GLU A 109 2.74 -27.20 1.86
CA GLU A 109 3.65 -27.98 1.03
C GLU A 109 4.84 -28.46 1.88
N GLN A 110 5.54 -29.50 1.42
CA GLN A 110 6.73 -30.03 2.09
C GLN A 110 7.97 -29.75 1.25
N LEU A 111 8.32 -28.47 1.15
CA LEU A 111 9.40 -27.99 0.29
C LEU A 111 10.50 -27.30 1.10
N LEU A 112 11.76 -27.58 0.78
CA LEU A 112 12.94 -26.94 1.33
C LEU A 112 13.43 -25.86 0.38
N LEU A 113 13.50 -24.62 0.88
CA LEU A 113 13.98 -23.47 0.12
C LEU A 113 15.34 -23.02 0.66
N LEU A 114 16.32 -22.95 -0.24
CA LEU A 114 17.63 -22.38 0.04
C LEU A 114 17.93 -21.27 -0.98
N GLY A 115 18.69 -20.29 -0.53
CA GLY A 115 19.12 -19.20 -1.42
C GLY A 115 19.86 -18.11 -0.68
N THR A 116 20.43 -17.21 -1.45
CA THR A 116 21.14 -16.04 -0.98
C THR A 116 20.16 -14.88 -0.84
N LEU A 117 20.11 -14.26 0.35
CA LEU A 117 19.32 -13.05 0.57
C LEU A 117 20.06 -11.84 0.00
N THR A 118 19.41 -11.05 -0.86
CA THR A 118 20.04 -9.92 -1.55
C THR A 118 19.07 -8.75 -1.75
N ASP A 119 19.61 -7.55 -1.90
CA ASP A 119 18.89 -6.32 -2.26
C ASP A 119 19.01 -5.98 -3.76
N LEU A 120 19.61 -6.89 -4.55
CA LEU A 120 19.80 -6.75 -5.99
C LEU A 120 18.81 -7.63 -6.79
N PRO A 121 18.02 -7.04 -7.70
CA PRO A 121 17.20 -7.80 -8.65
C PRO A 121 18.10 -8.39 -9.75
N GLY A 122 18.61 -9.60 -9.55
CA GLY A 122 19.47 -10.28 -10.54
C GLY A 122 20.86 -9.63 -10.74
N ASP A 123 21.44 -9.79 -11.92
CA ASP A 123 22.80 -9.30 -12.23
C ASP A 123 22.83 -7.83 -12.69
N LEU A 124 21.79 -7.07 -12.33
CA LEU A 124 21.69 -5.65 -12.65
C LEU A 124 22.70 -4.81 -11.86
N GLU A 125 23.07 -3.66 -12.41
CA GLU A 125 24.03 -2.73 -11.83
C GLU A 125 23.61 -2.24 -10.42
N GLN A 126 24.58 -1.87 -9.60
CA GLN A 126 24.37 -1.40 -8.22
C GLN A 126 23.44 -0.17 -8.13
N GLU A 127 23.33 0.62 -9.21
CA GLU A 127 22.45 1.78 -9.30
C GLU A 127 20.96 1.41 -9.37
N CYS A 128 20.62 0.15 -9.69
CA CYS A 128 19.23 -0.32 -9.75
C CYS A 128 18.62 -0.69 -8.39
N ARG A 129 19.38 -0.59 -7.28
CA ARG A 129 18.88 -0.90 -5.94
C ARG A 129 17.77 0.06 -5.53
N ASN A 130 16.64 -0.49 -5.14
CA ASN A 130 15.41 0.25 -4.85
C ASN A 130 14.86 0.00 -3.44
N GLY A 131 15.67 -0.65 -2.58
CA GLY A 131 15.33 -1.04 -1.21
C GLY A 131 14.45 -2.30 -1.08
N SER A 132 14.23 -3.04 -2.16
CA SER A 132 13.51 -4.33 -2.13
C SER A 132 14.46 -5.49 -1.83
N LEU A 133 13.92 -6.59 -1.29
CA LEU A 133 14.68 -7.80 -1.01
C LEU A 133 14.28 -8.93 -1.94
N TYR A 134 15.22 -9.84 -2.15
CA TYR A 134 15.09 -10.98 -3.03
C TYR A 134 15.79 -12.19 -2.44
N VAL A 135 15.24 -13.37 -2.69
CA VAL A 135 15.93 -14.65 -2.54
C VAL A 135 16.45 -15.04 -3.93
N ARG A 136 17.74 -15.37 -4.00
CA ARG A 136 18.42 -15.76 -5.25
C ARG A 136 19.08 -17.11 -5.10
N ASP A 137 18.92 -17.95 -6.11
CA ASP A 137 19.78 -19.10 -6.36
C ASP A 137 20.37 -19.00 -7.78
N ASN A 138 21.08 -20.01 -8.26
CA ASN A 138 21.66 -20.00 -9.61
C ASN A 138 20.61 -20.21 -10.72
N THR A 139 19.37 -20.51 -10.38
CA THR A 139 18.27 -20.73 -11.33
C THR A 139 17.43 -19.46 -11.54
N GLY A 140 17.34 -18.59 -10.54
CA GLY A 140 16.54 -17.38 -10.64
C GLY A 140 16.56 -16.49 -9.40
N VAL A 141 15.73 -15.46 -9.44
CA VAL A 141 15.55 -14.48 -8.38
C VAL A 141 14.05 -14.25 -8.13
N LEU A 142 13.66 -14.17 -6.87
CA LEU A 142 12.28 -13.97 -6.46
C LEU A 142 12.20 -12.92 -5.36
N SER A 143 11.29 -11.95 -5.50
CA SER A 143 11.12 -10.90 -4.48
C SER A 143 10.61 -11.50 -3.18
N CYS A 144 11.11 -10.99 -2.06
CA CYS A 144 10.66 -11.41 -0.74
C CYS A 144 10.34 -10.22 0.16
N GLU A 145 9.41 -10.46 1.08
CA GLU A 145 9.12 -9.59 2.21
C GLU A 145 9.46 -10.34 3.49
N LEU A 146 9.97 -9.61 4.47
CA LEU A 146 10.40 -10.15 5.75
C LEU A 146 10.15 -9.11 6.83
N ILE A 147 9.81 -9.59 8.02
CA ILE A 147 9.42 -8.72 9.13
C ILE A 147 10.67 -8.08 9.69
N ASP A 148 11.58 -8.85 10.29
CA ASP A 148 12.83 -8.35 10.86
C ASP A 148 14.02 -8.69 9.97
N LEU A 149 14.74 -7.65 9.55
CA LEU A 149 15.98 -7.78 8.77
C LEU A 149 17.19 -7.45 9.64
N ASP A 150 18.13 -8.38 9.75
CA ASP A 150 19.51 -8.04 10.05
C ASP A 150 20.28 -7.81 8.73
N LEU A 151 20.91 -6.65 8.61
CA LEU A 151 21.71 -6.31 7.43
C LEU A 151 22.91 -7.23 7.24
N SER A 152 23.38 -7.90 8.31
CA SER A 152 24.44 -8.91 8.24
C SER A 152 24.06 -10.14 7.40
N TRP A 153 22.76 -10.35 7.13
CA TRP A 153 22.28 -11.47 6.32
C TRP A 153 22.47 -11.25 4.81
N LEU A 154 22.65 -10.01 4.36
CA LEU A 154 22.75 -9.73 2.92
C LEU A 154 24.02 -10.36 2.33
N GLY A 155 23.85 -11.12 1.25
CA GLY A 155 24.95 -11.79 0.54
C GLY A 155 25.32 -13.17 1.08
N HIS A 156 24.64 -13.66 2.12
CA HIS A 156 24.88 -14.99 2.70
C HIS A 156 23.82 -16.01 2.24
N LEU A 157 24.24 -17.27 2.19
CA LEU A 157 23.39 -18.42 1.85
C LEU A 157 22.64 -18.92 3.10
N PHE A 158 21.33 -19.04 2.97
CA PHE A 158 20.46 -19.50 4.05
C PHE A 158 19.58 -20.68 3.64
N LEU A 159 19.22 -21.46 4.66
CA LEU A 159 18.01 -22.27 4.68
C LEU A 159 16.86 -21.40 5.20
N PHE A 160 15.75 -21.35 4.48
CA PHE A 160 14.53 -20.68 4.92
C PHE A 160 13.56 -21.73 5.47
N PRO A 161 13.49 -21.92 6.80
CA PRO A 161 12.71 -23.01 7.38
C PRO A 161 11.21 -22.73 7.39
N HIS A 162 10.80 -21.46 7.30
CA HIS A 162 9.39 -21.05 7.39
C HIS A 162 9.10 -19.92 6.39
N TRP A 163 8.35 -20.25 5.35
CA TRP A 163 8.03 -19.32 4.26
C TRP A 163 6.66 -19.59 3.64
N SER A 164 6.08 -18.57 3.01
CA SER A 164 4.94 -18.71 2.10
C SER A 164 5.29 -18.14 0.73
N TYR A 165 4.77 -18.77 -0.31
CA TYR A 165 4.86 -18.30 -1.68
C TYR A 165 3.50 -17.90 -2.20
N LEU A 166 3.43 -16.69 -2.75
CA LEU A 166 2.25 -16.17 -3.40
C LEU A 166 2.55 -15.99 -4.90
N PRO A 167 1.84 -16.72 -5.78
CA PRO A 167 2.03 -16.61 -7.22
C PRO A 167 1.62 -15.22 -7.72
N PRO A 168 1.99 -14.87 -8.97
CA PRO A 168 1.66 -13.56 -9.54
C PRO A 168 0.15 -13.29 -9.50
N ALA A 169 -0.23 -12.14 -8.97
CA ALA A 169 -1.61 -11.69 -9.05
C ALA A 169 -1.97 -11.38 -10.52
N ARG A 170 -3.22 -11.64 -10.94
CA ARG A 170 -3.69 -11.43 -12.33
C ARG A 170 -3.46 -10.01 -12.89
N TRP A 171 -3.35 -9.00 -12.01
CA TRP A 171 -3.10 -7.62 -12.41
C TRP A 171 -1.62 -7.29 -12.61
N ASN A 172 -0.71 -8.13 -12.11
CA ASN A 172 0.71 -7.90 -12.22
C ASN A 172 1.21 -8.33 -13.60
N SER A 173 1.33 -7.38 -14.52
CA SER A 173 1.86 -7.62 -15.87
C SER A 173 3.32 -8.08 -15.87
N SER A 174 4.05 -7.91 -14.75
CA SER A 174 5.40 -8.45 -14.64
C SER A 174 5.43 -9.96 -14.49
N GLY A 175 4.30 -10.62 -14.17
CA GLY A 175 4.24 -12.07 -14.02
C GLY A 175 5.08 -12.62 -12.87
N GLU A 176 5.45 -11.78 -11.89
CA GLU A 176 6.30 -12.17 -10.76
C GLU A 176 5.47 -12.40 -9.49
N GLY A 177 5.70 -13.55 -8.85
CA GLY A 177 5.21 -13.86 -7.51
C GLY A 177 6.11 -13.26 -6.43
N HIS A 178 5.86 -13.60 -5.17
CA HIS A 178 6.73 -13.21 -4.07
C HIS A 178 6.74 -14.22 -2.92
N LEU A 179 7.78 -14.15 -2.12
CA LEU A 179 7.94 -14.88 -0.87
C LEU A 179 7.61 -14.00 0.33
N GLU A 180 7.06 -14.60 1.36
CA GLU A 180 7.00 -14.03 2.70
C GLU A 180 7.80 -14.94 3.63
N LEU A 181 8.85 -14.39 4.24
CA LEU A 181 9.73 -15.11 5.14
C LEU A 181 9.28 -14.83 6.58
N TRP A 182 8.73 -15.84 7.23
CA TRP A 182 8.03 -15.68 8.52
C TRP A 182 8.99 -15.56 9.69
N ASP A 183 10.07 -16.33 9.67
CA ASP A 183 11.06 -16.40 10.73
C ASP A 183 12.46 -16.04 10.22
N ALA A 184 13.38 -15.83 11.18
CA ALA A 184 14.78 -15.62 10.88
C ALA A 184 15.34 -16.81 10.07
N PRO A 185 16.08 -16.54 8.98
CA PRO A 185 16.66 -17.59 8.16
C PRO A 185 17.85 -18.25 8.89
N VAL A 186 18.13 -19.52 8.59
CA VAL A 186 19.22 -20.28 9.24
C VAL A 186 20.45 -20.28 8.33
N PRO A 187 21.58 -19.70 8.77
CA PRO A 187 22.74 -19.56 7.90
C PRO A 187 23.39 -20.92 7.67
N VAL A 188 23.71 -21.23 6.41
CA VAL A 188 24.41 -22.48 6.06
C VAL A 188 25.87 -22.43 6.49
N PHE A 189 26.48 -21.24 6.42
CA PHE A 189 27.81 -20.97 6.91
C PHE A 189 27.72 -20.17 8.21
N PRO A 190 28.55 -20.46 9.23
CA PRO A 190 28.61 -19.62 10.42
C PRO A 190 28.81 -18.15 10.02
N LEU A 191 27.85 -17.28 10.41
CA LEU A 191 28.01 -15.85 10.19
C LEU A 191 29.15 -15.38 11.08
N THR A 192 30.14 -14.73 10.49
CA THR A 192 31.18 -14.06 11.25
C THR A 192 30.53 -12.92 12.01
N VAL A 193 30.27 -13.14 13.31
CA VAL A 193 29.93 -12.05 14.21
C VAL A 193 31.12 -11.10 14.18
N SER A 194 30.98 -9.95 13.52
CA SER A 194 32.04 -8.96 13.52
C SER A 194 32.35 -8.68 14.99
N PRO A 195 33.61 -8.86 15.45
CA PRO A 195 33.98 -8.30 16.74
C PRO A 195 33.60 -6.82 16.67
N GLY A 196 32.99 -6.33 17.75
CA GLY A 196 32.70 -4.90 17.85
C GLY A 196 33.94 -4.08 17.53
N PRO A 197 33.78 -2.81 17.12
CA PRO A 197 34.93 -1.98 16.78
C PRO A 197 35.94 -2.03 17.94
N LEU A 198 37.21 -2.31 17.62
CA LEU A 198 38.29 -2.44 18.62
C LEU A 198 38.49 -1.15 19.42
N THR A 199 38.11 -0.02 18.85
CA THR A 199 38.06 1.30 19.49
C THR A 199 36.63 1.83 19.50
N PRO A 200 36.17 2.46 20.59
CA PRO A 200 34.86 3.10 20.65
C PRO A 200 34.68 4.11 19.50
N ILE A 201 33.53 4.06 18.84
CA ILE A 201 33.21 4.98 17.74
C ILE A 201 32.83 6.34 18.34
N PRO A 202 33.52 7.44 17.98
CA PRO A 202 33.14 8.78 18.44
C PRO A 202 31.83 9.21 17.76
N VAL A 203 30.80 9.53 18.54
CA VAL A 203 29.44 9.84 18.07
C VAL A 203 28.91 11.16 18.64
N LEU A 204 28.06 11.83 17.87
CA LEU A 204 27.26 12.96 18.34
C LEU A 204 25.82 12.51 18.59
N TYR A 205 25.29 12.87 19.75
CA TYR A 205 23.87 12.73 20.05
C TYR A 205 23.02 13.85 19.41
N PRO A 206 21.69 13.68 19.29
CA PRO A 206 20.82 14.58 18.52
C PRO A 206 20.90 16.04 18.94
N GLU A 207 21.10 16.35 20.23
CA GLU A 207 21.22 17.70 20.74
C GLU A 207 22.44 18.41 20.12
N SER A 208 23.63 17.81 20.26
CA SER A 208 24.89 18.32 19.72
C SER A 208 24.86 18.37 18.19
N ALA A 209 24.32 17.34 17.55
CA ALA A 209 24.16 17.29 16.10
C ALA A 209 23.23 18.39 15.56
N SER A 210 22.14 18.72 16.28
CA SER A 210 21.23 19.80 15.89
C SER A 210 21.87 21.18 16.01
N ARG A 211 22.69 21.41 17.05
CA ARG A 211 23.45 22.65 17.23
C ARG A 211 24.44 22.85 16.09
N LEU A 212 25.12 21.80 15.66
CA LEU A 212 26.05 21.86 14.52
C LEU A 212 25.38 22.30 13.21
N LEU A 213 24.15 21.85 12.93
CA LEU A 213 23.43 22.25 11.71
C LEU A 213 23.12 23.77 11.68
N ARG A 214 23.03 24.42 12.85
CA ARG A 214 22.80 25.87 12.97
C ARG A 214 24.08 26.68 12.73
N LEU A 215 25.24 26.10 12.96
CA LEU A 215 26.55 26.75 12.78
C LEU A 215 26.93 26.73 11.30
N ARG A 216 26.43 27.72 10.55
CA ARG A 216 26.37 27.77 9.08
C ARG A 216 27.71 27.61 8.32
N ASN A 217 28.89 27.65 8.95
CA ASN A 217 30.15 27.87 8.22
C ASN A 217 31.44 27.13 8.66
N LYS A 218 31.47 26.22 9.66
CA LYS A 218 32.75 25.63 10.15
C LYS A 218 32.99 24.13 9.88
N LEU A 219 32.10 23.40 9.22
CA LEU A 219 32.19 21.92 9.11
C LEU A 219 31.99 21.34 7.71
N ARG A 220 32.24 22.14 6.67
CA ARG A 220 32.11 21.67 5.28
C ARG A 220 33.17 20.59 5.01
N GLY A 221 32.73 19.37 4.69
CA GLY A 221 33.61 18.26 4.29
C GLY A 221 34.00 17.27 5.40
N VAL A 222 33.67 17.54 6.67
CA VAL A 222 33.99 16.61 7.77
C VAL A 222 32.86 15.60 7.95
N GLN A 223 33.20 14.32 7.85
CA GLN A 223 32.29 13.21 8.16
C GLN A 223 32.11 13.07 9.68
N ARG A 224 30.89 12.83 10.14
CA ARG A 224 30.57 12.64 11.56
C ARG A 224 29.67 11.44 11.77
N ASN A 225 29.76 10.82 12.93
CA ASN A 225 28.89 9.72 13.31
C ASN A 225 27.80 10.24 14.24
N LEU A 226 26.56 9.76 14.06
CA LEU A 226 25.43 10.10 14.91
C LEU A 226 24.95 8.87 15.65
N ALA A 227 24.55 9.04 16.91
CA ALA A 227 23.91 8.01 17.72
C ALA A 227 22.57 8.51 18.27
N GLY A 228 21.57 7.63 18.36
CA GLY A 228 20.28 7.96 18.97
C GLY A 228 19.20 6.92 18.71
N ASN A 229 18.04 7.12 19.32
CA ASN A 229 16.85 6.31 19.11
C ASN A 229 16.13 6.74 17.84
N LEU A 230 15.70 5.78 17.03
CA LEU A 230 14.86 6.06 15.88
C LEU A 230 13.47 6.48 16.36
N VAL A 231 13.14 7.77 16.20
CA VAL A 231 11.85 8.31 16.62
C VAL A 231 10.87 8.28 15.47
N ARG A 232 11.31 8.59 14.25
CA ARG A 232 10.46 8.64 13.05
C ARG A 232 11.16 8.04 11.84
N LEU A 233 10.40 7.32 11.03
CA LEU A 233 10.83 6.77 9.75
C LEU A 233 9.83 7.20 8.68
N SER A 234 10.30 7.89 7.63
CA SER A 234 9.43 8.32 6.55
C SER A 234 9.07 7.16 5.61
N ALA A 235 8.06 7.38 4.77
CA ALA A 235 7.86 6.54 3.60
C ALA A 235 9.07 6.60 2.65
N LEU A 236 9.29 5.53 1.90
CA LEU A 236 10.31 5.48 0.84
C LEU A 236 9.80 6.23 -0.39
N VAL A 237 10.41 7.38 -0.68
CA VAL A 237 10.03 8.25 -1.81
C VAL A 237 10.81 7.83 -3.05
N LYS A 238 10.10 7.44 -4.12
CA LYS A 238 10.67 7.10 -5.43
C LYS A 238 10.21 8.12 -6.47
N SER A 239 11.17 8.77 -7.12
CA SER A 239 10.96 9.63 -8.28
C SER A 239 11.63 9.01 -9.51
N LYS A 240 11.34 9.52 -10.71
CA LYS A 240 11.95 9.01 -11.95
C LYS A 240 13.49 9.02 -11.94
N GLN A 241 14.10 9.91 -11.14
CA GLN A 241 15.55 10.12 -11.12
C GLN A 241 16.22 9.70 -9.81
N LYS A 242 15.46 9.47 -8.74
CA LYS A 242 16.02 9.29 -7.39
C LYS A 242 15.05 8.62 -6.43
N ALA A 243 15.56 7.70 -5.62
CA ALA A 243 14.87 7.14 -4.47
C ALA A 243 15.59 7.54 -3.17
N TYR A 244 14.82 7.86 -2.14
CA TYR A 244 15.36 8.19 -0.82
C TYR A 244 14.29 8.01 0.27
N PHE A 245 14.73 7.93 1.51
CA PHE A 245 13.87 8.07 2.69
C PHE A 245 14.58 8.93 3.73
N ILE A 246 13.84 9.36 4.75
CA ILE A 246 14.34 10.20 5.83
C ILE A 246 14.02 9.50 7.15
N LEU A 247 15.04 9.37 7.99
CA LEU A 247 14.85 8.94 9.38
C LEU A 247 15.14 10.12 10.32
N SER A 248 14.54 10.10 11.50
CA SER A 248 14.83 11.06 12.56
C SER A 248 15.28 10.36 13.82
N LEU A 249 16.47 10.75 14.30
CA LEU A 249 17.04 10.27 15.56
C LEU A 249 16.75 11.27 16.68
N GLY A 250 16.37 10.77 17.85
CA GLY A 250 16.15 11.53 19.08
C GLY A 250 16.76 10.80 20.27
N ARG A 251 16.78 11.44 21.44
CA ARG A 251 17.10 10.76 22.70
C ARG A 251 15.85 10.04 23.21
N SER A 252 15.98 9.23 24.26
CA SER A 252 14.81 8.61 24.92
C SER A 252 13.74 9.68 25.23
N PRO A 253 12.43 9.34 25.11
CA PRO A 253 11.36 10.25 25.49
C PRO A 253 11.59 10.77 26.92
N PRO A 254 11.39 12.07 27.21
CA PRO A 254 10.60 13.06 26.48
C PRO A 254 11.41 14.07 25.63
N ALA A 255 12.60 13.71 25.14
CA ALA A 255 13.47 14.66 24.44
C ALA A 255 12.80 15.32 23.21
N VAL A 256 12.71 16.66 23.25
CA VAL A 256 12.05 17.49 22.21
C VAL A 256 12.90 17.59 20.94
N THR A 257 14.22 17.42 21.07
CA THR A 257 15.18 17.59 19.99
C THR A 257 15.43 16.29 19.24
N HIS A 258 15.13 16.31 17.95
CA HIS A 258 15.46 15.24 17.01
C HIS A 258 16.21 15.81 15.81
N VAL A 259 17.01 14.96 15.16
CA VAL A 259 17.77 15.30 13.95
C VAL A 259 17.38 14.37 12.81
N SER A 260 17.14 14.94 11.64
CA SER A 260 16.78 14.18 10.44
C SER A 260 18.01 13.84 9.61
N VAL A 261 18.04 12.61 9.09
CA VAL A 261 19.08 12.09 8.19
C VAL A 261 18.41 11.60 6.90
N ILE A 262 18.90 12.08 5.76
CA ILE A 262 18.45 11.67 4.43
C ILE A 262 19.32 10.51 3.94
N VAL A 263 18.68 9.39 3.63
CA VAL A 263 19.31 8.22 3.02
C VAL A 263 18.90 8.16 1.56
N GLN A 264 19.87 8.39 0.68
CA GLN A 264 19.63 8.53 -0.77
C GLN A 264 20.58 7.68 -1.63
N VAL A 265 21.56 7.03 -1.00
CA VAL A 265 22.50 6.15 -1.70
C VAL A 265 21.76 4.84 -2.02
N PRO A 266 21.70 4.40 -3.28
CA PRO A 266 20.93 3.20 -3.68
C PRO A 266 21.25 1.96 -2.85
N ALA A 267 22.54 1.70 -2.59
CA ALA A 267 23.02 0.58 -1.77
C ALA A 267 22.56 0.60 -0.29
N GLN A 268 22.08 1.74 0.19
CA GLN A 268 21.62 1.94 1.58
C GLN A 268 20.10 2.01 1.68
N LEU A 269 19.37 1.95 0.57
CA LEU A 269 17.90 1.98 0.59
C LEU A 269 17.30 0.76 1.31
N VAL A 270 18.03 -0.36 1.34
CA VAL A 270 17.65 -1.57 2.09
C VAL A 270 17.55 -1.32 3.60
N TRP A 271 18.24 -0.30 4.14
CA TRP A 271 18.14 0.08 5.55
C TRP A 271 16.70 0.40 5.97
N HIS A 272 15.85 0.86 5.04
CA HIS A 272 14.44 1.12 5.30
C HIS A 272 13.71 -0.09 5.88
N ARG A 273 14.13 -1.32 5.50
CA ARG A 273 13.54 -2.58 6.00
C ARG A 273 14.14 -3.06 7.33
N ALA A 274 15.33 -2.61 7.70
CA ALA A 274 16.01 -3.00 8.95
C ALA A 274 15.73 -2.03 10.12
N LEU A 275 15.24 -0.83 9.82
CA LEU A 275 15.00 0.21 10.81
C LEU A 275 13.68 -0.01 11.56
N ARG A 276 13.75 -0.02 12.90
CA ARG A 276 12.61 -0.18 13.81
C ARG A 276 12.46 1.04 14.72
N PRO A 277 11.30 1.71 14.73
CA PRO A 277 11.04 2.81 15.65
C PRO A 277 11.19 2.37 17.10
N GLY A 278 11.84 3.20 17.93
CA GLY A 278 12.18 2.89 19.32
C GLY A 278 13.54 2.23 19.52
N THR A 279 14.16 1.68 18.47
CA THR A 279 15.50 1.07 18.56
C THR A 279 16.60 2.11 18.43
N ALA A 280 17.69 1.90 19.17
CA ALA A 280 18.87 2.76 19.17
C ALA A 280 19.88 2.36 18.08
N TYR A 281 20.32 3.33 17.29
CA TYR A 281 21.23 3.12 16.17
C TYR A 281 22.42 4.08 16.19
N VAL A 282 23.49 3.66 15.51
CA VAL A 282 24.64 4.50 15.13
C VAL A 282 24.69 4.58 13.60
N LEU A 283 24.67 5.80 13.06
CA LEU A 283 24.93 6.06 11.65
C LEU A 283 26.31 6.68 11.49
N THR A 284 27.18 6.03 10.73
CA THR A 284 28.57 6.48 10.57
C THR A 284 28.76 7.34 9.33
N GLU A 285 29.80 8.16 9.37
CA GLU A 285 30.34 8.91 8.23
C GLU A 285 29.32 9.78 7.48
N LEU A 286 28.39 10.40 8.22
CA LEU A 286 27.39 11.30 7.67
C LEU A 286 28.01 12.64 7.28
N ARG A 287 27.40 13.28 6.27
CA ARG A 287 27.79 14.60 5.77
C ARG A 287 26.66 15.60 5.96
N VAL A 288 27.02 16.86 6.16
CA VAL A 288 26.05 17.96 6.19
C VAL A 288 25.85 18.50 4.77
N SER A 289 24.60 18.58 4.33
CA SER A 289 24.25 19.09 3.00
C SER A 289 23.08 20.06 3.06
N LYS A 290 22.96 20.93 2.06
CA LYS A 290 21.84 21.87 1.90
C LYS A 290 20.81 21.28 0.94
N ILE A 291 19.55 21.26 1.35
CA ILE A 291 18.44 20.82 0.48
C ILE A 291 18.05 21.97 -0.45
N ARG A 292 17.86 21.65 -1.73
CA ARG A 292 17.39 22.65 -2.72
C ARG A 292 16.02 23.19 -2.29
N GLY A 293 15.87 24.51 -2.30
CA GLY A 293 14.61 25.18 -1.93
C GLY A 293 14.41 25.42 -0.44
N GLN A 294 15.26 24.87 0.44
CA GLN A 294 15.21 25.14 1.89
C GLN A 294 16.43 25.92 2.40
N ARG A 295 16.23 26.66 3.48
CA ARG A 295 17.28 27.45 4.14
C ARG A 295 18.10 26.65 5.17
N HIS A 296 17.67 25.43 5.49
CA HIS A 296 18.26 24.59 6.54
C HIS A 296 19.22 23.54 5.97
N HIS A 297 20.22 23.19 6.77
CA HIS A 297 21.12 22.07 6.50
C HIS A 297 20.57 20.80 7.13
N VAL A 298 20.81 19.66 6.49
CA VAL A 298 20.35 18.35 6.95
C VAL A 298 21.50 17.34 6.81
N TRP A 299 21.50 16.33 7.68
CA TRP A 299 22.44 15.22 7.61
C TRP A 299 22.09 14.30 6.46
N MET A 300 23.11 13.78 5.78
CA MET A 300 22.96 12.99 4.57
C MET A 300 23.99 11.87 4.55
N THR A 301 23.59 10.70 4.09
CA THR A 301 24.51 9.56 3.97
C THR A 301 25.49 9.74 2.79
N SER A 302 26.69 9.20 2.94
CA SER A 302 27.65 8.99 1.84
C SER A 302 27.80 7.50 1.53
N GLN A 303 28.47 7.14 0.44
CA GLN A 303 28.69 5.74 0.03
C GLN A 303 29.34 4.88 1.12
N SER A 304 30.14 5.51 1.99
CA SER A 304 30.86 4.86 3.08
C SER A 304 30.08 4.80 4.41
N SER A 305 28.90 5.43 4.49
CA SER A 305 28.06 5.39 5.69
C SER A 305 27.59 3.98 6.00
N ARG A 306 27.54 3.63 7.29
CA ARG A 306 27.05 2.34 7.79
C ARG A 306 25.95 2.55 8.83
N LEU A 307 25.03 1.59 8.90
CA LEU A 307 24.01 1.50 9.95
C LEU A 307 24.43 0.40 10.94
N LEU A 308 24.51 0.73 12.22
CA LEU A 308 24.85 -0.19 13.30
C LEU A 308 23.81 -0.07 14.42
N LEU A 309 23.58 -1.16 15.16
CA LEU A 309 22.86 -1.10 16.43
C LEU A 309 23.72 -0.39 17.47
N LEU A 310 23.11 0.48 18.27
CA LEU A 310 23.82 1.17 19.34
C LEU A 310 24.13 0.18 20.47
N LYS A 311 25.41 -0.12 20.65
CA LYS A 311 25.94 -0.81 21.83
C LYS A 311 26.69 0.23 22.67
N PRO A 312 26.27 0.50 23.93
CA PRO A 312 26.91 1.51 24.77
C PRO A 312 28.41 1.30 24.94
N GLU A 313 28.87 0.05 24.95
CA GLU A 313 30.30 -0.27 25.11
C GLU A 313 31.15 0.07 23.87
N CYS A 314 30.51 0.27 22.71
CA CYS A 314 31.18 0.48 21.43
C CYS A 314 31.16 1.94 20.97
N VAL A 315 30.67 2.88 21.78
CA VAL A 315 30.55 4.30 21.42
C VAL A 315 31.18 5.21 22.46
N GLN A 316 31.70 6.35 22.00
CA GLN A 316 32.20 7.42 22.84
C GLN A 316 31.52 8.73 22.43
N GLU A 317 30.90 9.43 23.38
CA GLU A 317 30.29 10.73 23.09
C GLU A 317 31.38 11.75 22.73
N LEU A 318 31.21 12.43 21.60
CA LEU A 318 32.11 13.48 21.16
C LEU A 318 31.63 14.82 21.74
N GLU A 319 32.38 15.35 22.70
CA GLU A 319 32.16 16.71 23.20
C GLU A 319 32.57 17.74 22.15
N LEU A 320 31.71 18.73 21.91
CA LEU A 320 32.00 19.82 20.99
C LEU A 320 32.69 20.95 21.76
N GLU A 321 34.01 21.08 21.59
CA GLU A 321 34.74 22.28 22.03
C GLU A 321 34.35 23.46 21.13
N LEU A 322 33.33 24.20 21.55
CA LEU A 322 32.90 25.45 20.92
C LEU A 322 33.62 26.61 21.61
N GLU A 323 34.78 27.02 21.09
CA GLU A 323 35.42 28.27 21.52
C GLU A 323 34.60 29.49 21.05
N GLY A 324 34.09 30.26 22.03
CA GLY A 324 33.52 31.61 21.86
C GLY A 324 32.17 31.79 22.57
N PRO A 325 31.88 32.98 23.14
CA PRO A 325 30.60 33.23 23.81
C PRO A 325 29.49 33.20 22.77
N LEU A 326 28.60 32.22 22.92
CA LEU A 326 27.36 32.12 22.15
C LEU A 326 26.48 33.29 22.58
N LEU A 327 26.26 34.26 21.69
CA LEU A 327 25.09 35.11 21.83
C LEU A 327 23.88 34.20 21.76
N GLU A 328 23.26 33.96 22.91
CA GLU A 328 21.89 33.49 23.04
C GLU A 328 20.97 34.51 22.38
N THR A 329 20.91 34.52 21.04
CA THR A 329 19.69 34.90 20.38
C THR A 329 18.80 33.67 20.42
N ASP A 330 18.18 33.47 21.57
CA ASP A 330 16.93 32.74 21.64
C ASP A 330 16.06 33.25 20.48
N PRO A 331 15.52 32.40 19.60
CA PRO A 331 14.43 32.85 18.76
C PRO A 331 13.34 33.28 19.74
N LYS A 332 13.17 34.59 19.89
CA LYS A 332 12.07 35.23 20.59
C LYS A 332 10.83 34.37 20.33
N PRO A 333 10.15 33.82 21.36
CA PRO A 333 8.97 33.03 21.12
C PRO A 333 8.09 33.85 20.19
N LEU A 334 7.81 33.33 19.00
CA LEU A 334 6.77 33.91 18.17
C LEU A 334 5.56 34.04 19.09
N PRO A 335 4.90 35.21 19.15
CA PRO A 335 3.80 35.40 20.08
C PRO A 335 2.86 34.21 19.91
N MET A 336 2.61 33.48 21.00
CA MET A 336 1.45 32.60 21.07
C MET A 336 0.30 33.42 20.49
N PRO A 337 -0.40 32.95 19.44
CA PRO A 337 -1.65 33.59 19.09
C PRO A 337 -2.50 33.48 20.35
N SER A 338 -2.69 34.61 21.03
CA SER A 338 -3.73 34.75 22.02
C SER A 338 -4.98 34.19 21.38
N VAL A 339 -5.63 33.24 22.06
CA VAL A 339 -6.98 32.82 21.73
C VAL A 339 -7.84 34.07 21.81
N SER A 340 -7.99 34.76 20.69
CA SER A 340 -8.98 35.80 20.52
C SER A 340 -10.29 35.06 20.27
N GLU A 341 -11.08 34.92 21.32
CA GLU A 341 -12.50 34.70 21.16
C GLU A 341 -13.09 35.89 20.40
N ASP A 342 -13.97 35.54 19.45
CA ASP A 342 -14.88 36.41 18.71
C ASP A 342 -14.30 37.41 17.70
N GLU A 343 -14.13 36.94 16.46
CA GLU A 343 -14.78 37.59 15.32
C GLU A 343 -15.53 36.53 14.49
N LYS A 344 -16.84 36.73 14.35
CA LYS A 344 -17.78 35.88 13.61
C LYS A 344 -17.51 35.94 12.10
N ASP A 345 -16.55 35.15 11.66
CA ASP A 345 -16.33 34.80 10.25
C ASP A 345 -16.99 33.43 10.00
N PRO A 346 -17.64 33.14 8.85
CA PRO A 346 -18.42 31.91 8.66
C PRO A 346 -17.50 30.69 8.40
N LYS A 347 -16.62 30.34 9.35
CA LYS A 347 -15.54 29.35 9.24
C LYS A 347 -15.84 28.03 9.95
N GLY A 348 -16.94 27.37 9.57
CA GLY A 348 -17.37 26.09 10.17
C GLY A 348 -16.99 24.80 9.40
N LEU A 349 -16.26 24.87 8.28
CA LEU A 349 -16.19 23.76 7.31
C LEU A 349 -14.85 23.00 7.22
N VAL A 350 -13.73 23.62 7.58
CA VAL A 350 -12.39 22.99 7.49
C VAL A 350 -12.04 22.36 8.83
N ARG A 351 -11.66 21.09 8.80
CA ARG A 351 -11.27 20.29 9.97
C ARG A 351 -9.79 19.93 9.90
N ASP A 352 -9.17 19.84 11.07
CA ASP A 352 -7.82 19.32 11.21
C ASP A 352 -7.85 17.83 11.53
N SER A 353 -6.93 17.07 10.95
CA SER A 353 -6.72 15.67 11.31
C SER A 353 -5.82 15.55 12.54
N ARG A 354 -5.91 14.41 13.23
CA ARG A 354 -5.06 14.11 14.39
C ARG A 354 -3.98 13.13 13.99
N LEU A 355 -2.73 13.38 14.36
CA LEU A 355 -1.64 12.42 14.21
C LEU A 355 -1.69 11.42 15.35
N LEU A 356 -1.53 10.14 15.03
CA LEU A 356 -1.47 9.06 16.01
C LEU A 356 -0.59 7.90 15.54
N SER A 357 -0.25 7.03 16.48
CA SER A 357 0.29 5.71 16.22
C SER A 357 -0.78 4.66 16.47
N TYR A 358 -0.85 3.64 15.62
CA TYR A 358 -1.87 2.60 15.68
C TYR A 358 -1.28 1.24 15.35
N SER A 359 -1.68 0.21 16.09
CA SER A 359 -1.37 -1.19 15.75
C SER A 359 -2.67 -1.95 15.64
N GLY A 360 -2.82 -2.72 14.57
CA GLY A 360 -4.06 -3.46 14.31
C GLY A 360 -3.94 -4.38 13.10
N ALA A 361 -5.02 -5.13 12.85
CA ALA A 361 -5.05 -6.13 11.79
C ALA A 361 -5.94 -5.71 10.63
N VAL A 362 -5.51 -6.02 9.41
CA VAL A 362 -6.35 -5.90 8.22
C VAL A 362 -7.46 -6.93 8.31
N THR A 363 -8.72 -6.51 8.31
CA THR A 363 -9.88 -7.42 8.34
C THR A 363 -10.58 -7.51 6.99
N GLY A 364 -10.40 -6.52 6.13
CA GLY A 364 -11.06 -6.46 4.82
C GLY A 364 -10.30 -5.65 3.80
N VAL A 365 -10.56 -5.93 2.52
CA VAL A 365 -10.02 -5.21 1.38
C VAL A 365 -11.19 -4.54 0.67
N LEU A 366 -11.23 -3.21 0.66
CA LEU A 366 -12.33 -2.44 0.07
C LEU A 366 -12.04 -2.15 -1.41
N ASN A 367 -10.83 -1.65 -1.70
CA ASN A 367 -10.36 -1.39 -3.06
C ASN A 367 -8.83 -1.48 -3.09
N GLU A 368 -8.29 -2.64 -3.45
CA GLU A 368 -6.84 -2.92 -3.43
C GLU A 368 -6.02 -2.01 -4.36
N PRO A 369 -6.41 -1.74 -5.63
CA PRO A 369 -5.69 -0.82 -6.50
C PRO A 369 -5.68 0.63 -5.99
N ALA A 370 -6.74 1.05 -5.31
CA ALA A 370 -6.82 2.36 -4.66
C ALA A 370 -6.14 2.39 -3.27
N GLY A 371 -5.64 1.26 -2.78
CA GLY A 371 -5.02 1.16 -1.46
C GLY A 371 -5.98 1.43 -0.30
N VAL A 372 -7.26 1.08 -0.47
CA VAL A 372 -8.30 1.24 0.55
C VAL A 372 -8.61 -0.10 1.21
N TYR A 373 -8.35 -0.19 2.52
CA TYR A 373 -8.48 -1.38 3.33
C TYR A 373 -9.34 -1.10 4.57
N GLU A 374 -9.69 -2.17 5.28
CA GLU A 374 -10.39 -2.12 6.55
C GLU A 374 -9.52 -2.70 7.66
N LEU A 375 -9.43 -1.99 8.78
CA LEU A 375 -8.72 -2.40 9.99
C LEU A 375 -9.72 -2.70 11.11
N ASP A 376 -9.52 -3.85 11.75
CA ASP A 376 -10.21 -4.30 12.96
C ASP A 376 -11.75 -4.23 12.90
N GLY A 377 -12.32 -4.26 11.69
CA GLY A 377 -13.76 -4.18 11.44
C GLY A 377 -14.38 -2.79 11.65
N GLN A 378 -13.57 -1.77 11.96
CA GLN A 378 -14.07 -0.48 12.46
C GLN A 378 -13.49 0.73 11.72
N LEU A 379 -12.20 0.68 11.37
CA LEU A 379 -11.47 1.79 10.77
C LEU A 379 -11.23 1.54 9.28
N GLY A 380 -11.34 2.59 8.47
CA GLY A 380 -10.82 2.57 7.10
C GLY A 380 -9.31 2.88 7.10
N LEU A 381 -8.53 2.25 6.23
CA LEU A 381 -7.13 2.58 5.98
C LEU A 381 -6.97 2.98 4.51
N CYS A 382 -6.34 4.12 4.24
CA CYS A 382 -6.04 4.59 2.89
C CYS A 382 -4.53 4.82 2.70
N LEU A 383 -3.87 3.95 1.94
CA LEU A 383 -2.42 4.00 1.69
C LEU A 383 -2.04 4.87 0.47
N ALA A 384 -3.00 5.49 -0.22
CA ALA A 384 -2.78 6.17 -1.50
C ALA A 384 -1.84 7.39 -1.43
N TYR A 385 -1.68 7.99 -0.24
CA TYR A 385 -0.85 9.18 -0.02
C TYR A 385 0.64 8.88 0.20
N GLN A 386 1.02 7.60 0.12
CA GLN A 386 2.40 7.13 0.07
C GLN A 386 2.57 6.14 -1.09
N GLN A 387 3.81 5.89 -1.53
CA GLN A 387 4.07 4.92 -2.58
C GLN A 387 4.09 3.50 -1.98
N PHE A 388 3.00 2.75 -2.15
CA PHE A 388 2.77 1.48 -1.45
C PHE A 388 2.85 0.22 -2.33
N ARG A 389 3.42 0.30 -3.53
CA ARG A 389 3.45 -0.83 -4.51
C ARG A 389 4.02 -2.14 -3.94
N GLY A 390 5.02 -2.06 -3.06
CA GLY A 390 5.57 -3.23 -2.37
C GLY A 390 4.57 -3.82 -1.37
N LEU A 391 4.07 -2.97 -0.46
CA LEU A 391 3.08 -3.35 0.55
C LEU A 391 1.80 -3.96 -0.07
N ARG A 392 1.36 -3.48 -1.24
CA ARG A 392 0.17 -4.01 -1.92
C ARG A 392 0.18 -5.53 -2.08
N ARG A 393 1.36 -6.14 -2.26
CA ARG A 393 1.51 -7.60 -2.50
C ARG A 393 1.16 -8.43 -1.28
N VAL A 394 1.47 -7.92 -0.08
CA VAL A 394 1.25 -8.62 1.19
C VAL A 394 -0.08 -8.27 1.84
N MET A 395 -0.65 -7.09 1.52
CA MET A 395 -1.87 -6.56 2.13
C MET A 395 -3.11 -7.42 1.84
N ARG A 396 -3.44 -8.32 2.77
CA ARG A 396 -4.65 -9.15 2.76
C ARG A 396 -5.18 -9.34 4.20
N PRO A 397 -6.44 -9.79 4.37
CA PRO A 397 -7.00 -9.98 5.71
C PRO A 397 -6.14 -10.90 6.57
N GLY A 398 -5.88 -10.52 7.82
CA GLY A 398 -4.99 -11.21 8.76
C GLY A 398 -3.56 -10.62 8.87
N VAL A 399 -3.17 -9.66 8.03
CA VAL A 399 -1.89 -8.95 8.19
C VAL A 399 -1.97 -8.00 9.38
N CYS A 400 -0.97 -8.02 10.26
CA CYS A 400 -0.85 -7.06 11.35
C CYS A 400 0.11 -5.93 10.97
N LEU A 401 -0.32 -4.69 11.21
CA LEU A 401 0.40 -3.48 10.86
C LEU A 401 0.73 -2.65 12.10
N GLN A 402 1.87 -1.98 12.04
CA GLN A 402 2.22 -0.87 12.92
C GLN A 402 2.30 0.42 12.10
N LEU A 403 1.43 1.35 12.45
CA LEU A 403 1.27 2.65 11.83
C LEU A 403 1.86 3.71 12.77
N GLN A 404 2.71 4.58 12.25
CA GLN A 404 3.31 5.69 13.01
C GLN A 404 3.11 7.01 12.27
N ASP A 405 2.82 8.09 13.02
CA ASP A 405 2.54 9.42 12.48
C ASP A 405 1.46 9.43 11.38
N VAL A 406 0.36 8.72 11.64
CA VAL A 406 -0.76 8.57 10.71
C VAL A 406 -1.88 9.53 11.03
N HIS A 407 -2.48 10.12 10.00
CA HIS A 407 -3.60 11.04 10.15
C HIS A 407 -4.90 10.26 10.36
N LEU A 408 -5.59 10.56 11.45
CA LEU A 408 -6.96 10.16 11.72
C LEU A 408 -7.92 11.25 11.24
N LEU A 409 -8.78 10.90 10.28
CA LEU A 409 -9.81 11.77 9.74
C LEU A 409 -11.19 11.23 10.14
N GLN A 410 -11.94 12.05 10.87
CA GLN A 410 -13.29 11.72 11.33
C GLN A 410 -14.36 12.42 10.48
N SER A 411 -15.46 11.72 10.22
CA SER A 411 -16.58 12.25 9.43
C SER A 411 -16.15 12.81 8.06
N VAL A 412 -15.29 12.08 7.35
CA VAL A 412 -14.70 12.50 6.07
C VAL A 412 -15.77 12.76 5.00
N GLY A 413 -16.83 11.95 5.00
CA GLY A 413 -17.86 11.98 3.97
C GLY A 413 -17.47 11.15 2.75
N GLY A 414 -17.88 11.59 1.55
CA GLY A 414 -17.51 10.92 0.30
C GLY A 414 -17.95 9.45 0.20
N GLY A 415 -19.08 9.10 0.84
CA GLY A 415 -19.60 7.73 0.87
C GLY A 415 -19.08 6.84 2.00
N THR A 416 -18.15 7.33 2.84
CA THR A 416 -17.66 6.61 4.02
C THR A 416 -18.35 7.10 5.30
N ARG A 417 -18.73 6.16 6.18
CA ARG A 417 -19.27 6.47 7.52
C ARG A 417 -18.24 6.25 8.63
N ARG A 418 -17.26 5.39 8.38
CA ARG A 418 -16.19 5.03 9.31
C ARG A 418 -15.11 6.12 9.34
N PRO A 419 -14.42 6.33 10.47
CA PRO A 419 -13.19 7.13 10.50
C PRO A 419 -12.10 6.46 9.64
N VAL A 420 -11.21 7.27 9.07
CA VAL A 420 -10.19 6.80 8.14
C VAL A 420 -8.80 7.19 8.65
N LEU A 421 -7.91 6.21 8.69
CA LEU A 421 -6.48 6.36 8.89
C LEU A 421 -5.79 6.50 7.53
N ALA A 422 -4.96 7.52 7.38
CA ALA A 422 -4.20 7.77 6.15
C ALA A 422 -2.76 8.21 6.47
N PRO A 423 -1.74 7.38 6.18
CA PRO A 423 -0.35 7.78 6.30
C PRO A 423 0.00 8.81 5.22
N CYS A 424 0.75 9.84 5.62
CA CYS A 424 1.39 10.77 4.70
C CYS A 424 2.86 10.35 4.48
N LEU A 425 3.66 11.13 3.74
CA LEU A 425 5.07 10.78 3.49
C LEU A 425 5.93 10.79 4.75
N ARG A 426 5.52 11.52 5.79
CA ARG A 426 6.19 11.55 7.11
C ARG A 426 5.96 10.27 7.91
N GLY A 427 4.84 9.58 7.71
CA GLY A 427 4.44 8.41 8.49
C GLY A 427 5.08 7.11 8.01
N ALA A 428 5.16 6.14 8.93
CA ALA A 428 5.64 4.79 8.66
C ALA A 428 4.47 3.79 8.64
N VAL A 429 4.55 2.82 7.72
CA VAL A 429 3.70 1.63 7.72
C VAL A 429 4.61 0.41 7.74
N LEU A 430 4.62 -0.29 8.88
CA LEU A 430 5.48 -1.45 9.12
C LEU A 430 4.62 -2.70 9.26
N LEU A 431 5.13 -3.81 8.73
CA LEU A 431 4.54 -5.14 8.91
C LEU A 431 5.00 -5.71 10.25
N GLN A 432 4.05 -6.22 11.05
CA GLN A 432 4.32 -6.95 12.29
C GLN A 432 4.13 -8.46 12.11
N SER A 433 3.14 -8.88 11.30
CA SER A 433 2.93 -10.29 10.96
C SER A 433 2.30 -10.43 9.58
N PHE A 434 2.64 -11.51 8.88
CA PHE A 434 1.96 -11.88 7.63
C PHE A 434 0.60 -12.51 7.89
N SER A 435 -0.23 -12.55 6.84
CA SER A 435 -1.51 -13.21 6.90
C SER A 435 -1.38 -14.71 6.63
N ARG A 436 -2.10 -15.51 7.42
CA ARG A 436 -2.22 -16.96 7.23
C ARG A 436 -3.20 -17.35 6.14
N GLN A 437 -3.99 -16.40 5.66
CA GLN A 437 -5.03 -16.64 4.67
C GLN A 437 -4.44 -16.62 3.26
N LYS A 438 -4.96 -17.51 2.40
CA LYS A 438 -4.73 -17.41 0.96
C LYS A 438 -5.36 -16.12 0.42
N PRO A 439 -4.77 -15.47 -0.59
CA PRO A 439 -5.42 -14.37 -1.28
C PRO A 439 -6.82 -14.77 -1.75
N GLY A 440 -7.80 -13.89 -1.55
CA GLY A 440 -9.16 -14.11 -2.05
C GLY A 440 -9.15 -14.28 -3.57
N THR A 441 -10.13 -15.00 -4.11
CA THR A 441 -10.35 -15.08 -5.56
C THR A 441 -10.69 -13.68 -6.06
N HIS A 442 -9.68 -12.94 -6.55
CA HIS A 442 -9.88 -11.57 -7.01
C HIS A 442 -10.95 -11.56 -8.10
N SER A 443 -12.04 -10.83 -7.85
CA SER A 443 -12.96 -10.49 -8.93
C SER A 443 -12.17 -9.67 -9.97
N SER A 444 -12.36 -9.94 -11.25
CA SER A 444 -11.73 -9.15 -12.33
C SER A 444 -12.07 -7.66 -12.25
N ARG A 445 -13.10 -7.30 -11.47
CA ARG A 445 -13.57 -5.94 -11.19
C ARG A 445 -12.59 -5.13 -10.33
N GLN A 446 -11.90 -5.76 -9.38
CA GLN A 446 -11.11 -5.07 -8.34
C GLN A 446 -9.59 -5.19 -8.55
N ALA A 447 -9.12 -5.77 -9.65
CA ALA A 447 -7.69 -6.03 -9.84
C ALA A 447 -6.95 -4.87 -10.54
N TYR A 448 -7.64 -4.08 -11.36
CA TYR A 448 -7.05 -3.09 -12.27
C TYR A 448 -7.19 -1.65 -11.77
N GLY A 449 -6.40 -0.73 -12.34
CA GLY A 449 -6.58 0.72 -12.15
C GLY A 449 -5.61 1.42 -11.21
N ALA A 450 -4.60 0.72 -10.67
CA ALA A 450 -3.67 1.32 -9.71
C ALA A 450 -2.95 2.57 -10.23
N SER A 451 -2.57 2.60 -11.51
CA SER A 451 -1.93 3.77 -12.12
C SER A 451 -2.88 4.97 -12.24
N LEU A 452 -4.16 4.75 -12.53
CA LEU A 452 -5.18 5.81 -12.53
C LEU A 452 -5.40 6.34 -11.11
N TYR A 453 -5.47 5.48 -10.10
CA TYR A 453 -5.59 5.91 -8.71
C TYR A 453 -4.35 6.67 -8.21
N GLU A 454 -3.15 6.27 -8.64
CA GLU A 454 -1.92 7.03 -8.40
C GLU A 454 -2.00 8.42 -9.07
N GLN A 455 -2.51 8.52 -10.30
CA GLN A 455 -2.69 9.79 -11.01
C GLN A 455 -3.60 10.77 -10.26
N LEU A 456 -4.68 10.27 -9.63
CA LEU A 456 -5.59 11.10 -8.85
C LEU A 456 -4.90 11.80 -7.66
N VAL A 457 -3.92 11.15 -7.04
CA VAL A 457 -3.21 11.71 -5.88
C VAL A 457 -1.96 12.50 -6.28
N TRP A 458 -1.15 11.97 -7.19
CA TRP A 458 0.17 12.54 -7.49
C TRP A 458 0.14 13.62 -8.58
N GLU A 459 -0.79 13.55 -9.52
CA GLU A 459 -0.92 14.53 -10.61
C GLU A 459 -2.09 15.50 -10.34
N ARG A 460 -3.26 14.97 -9.98
CA ARG A 460 -4.45 15.78 -9.67
C ARG A 460 -4.53 16.27 -8.22
N GLN A 461 -3.65 15.80 -7.34
CA GLN A 461 -3.50 16.28 -5.97
C GLN A 461 -4.80 16.28 -5.15
N LEU A 462 -5.66 15.27 -5.36
CA LEU A 462 -6.92 15.19 -4.62
C LEU A 462 -6.68 15.00 -3.11
N GLY A 463 -7.42 15.74 -2.29
CA GLY A 463 -7.53 15.48 -0.86
C GLY A 463 -8.35 14.22 -0.56
N LEU A 464 -8.18 13.64 0.64
CA LEU A 464 -8.76 12.34 0.98
C LEU A 464 -10.28 12.23 0.77
N PRO A 465 -11.11 13.23 1.15
CA PRO A 465 -12.55 13.14 0.92
C PRO A 465 -12.94 12.97 -0.55
N LEU A 466 -12.32 13.75 -1.45
CA LEU A 466 -12.56 13.67 -2.89
C LEU A 466 -11.99 12.39 -3.49
N TYR A 467 -10.82 11.95 -3.00
CA TYR A 467 -10.23 10.69 -3.42
C TYR A 467 -11.16 9.50 -3.12
N LEU A 468 -11.69 9.40 -1.89
CA LEU A 468 -12.62 8.35 -1.49
C LEU A 468 -13.90 8.39 -2.35
N TRP A 469 -14.46 9.57 -2.60
CA TRP A 469 -15.59 9.70 -3.52
C TRP A 469 -15.25 9.22 -4.94
N ALA A 470 -14.11 9.66 -5.50
CA ALA A 470 -13.69 9.29 -6.84
C ALA A 470 -13.48 7.78 -6.99
N THR A 471 -12.89 7.12 -5.98
CA THR A 471 -12.72 5.66 -5.98
C THR A 471 -14.05 4.92 -6.02
N LYS A 472 -15.03 5.37 -5.22
CA LYS A 472 -16.39 4.83 -5.23
C LYS A 472 -17.12 5.09 -6.54
N ALA A 473 -17.02 6.31 -7.08
CA ALA A 473 -17.65 6.68 -8.34
C ALA A 473 -17.09 5.88 -9.52
N LEU A 474 -15.77 5.63 -9.56
CA LEU A 474 -15.16 4.76 -10.58
C LEU A 474 -15.66 3.32 -10.48
N GLU A 475 -15.87 2.81 -9.27
CA GLU A 475 -16.46 1.47 -9.08
C GLU A 475 -17.92 1.41 -9.55
N GLU A 476 -18.74 2.42 -9.20
CA GLU A 476 -20.12 2.54 -9.69
C GLU A 476 -20.17 2.58 -11.22
N LEU A 477 -19.28 3.35 -11.86
CA LEU A 477 -19.16 3.44 -13.32
C LEU A 477 -18.70 2.11 -13.94
N ALA A 478 -17.73 1.44 -13.35
CA ALA A 478 -17.29 0.11 -13.79
C ALA A 478 -18.45 -0.90 -13.73
N CYS A 479 -19.30 -0.82 -12.70
CA CYS A 479 -20.52 -1.62 -12.60
C CYS A 479 -21.60 -1.28 -13.63
N LYS A 480 -21.50 -0.18 -14.38
CA LYS A 480 -22.42 0.14 -15.48
C LYS A 480 -21.86 -0.25 -16.84
N LEU A 481 -20.59 0.02 -17.05
CA LEU A 481 -19.94 -0.03 -18.36
C LEU A 481 -19.14 -1.32 -18.59
N CYS A 482 -18.57 -1.90 -17.53
CA CYS A 482 -17.69 -3.06 -17.65
C CYS A 482 -18.40 -4.35 -17.22
N PRO A 483 -18.18 -5.48 -17.94
CA PRO A 483 -17.24 -5.65 -19.06
C PRO A 483 -17.84 -5.43 -20.47
N HIS A 484 -19.13 -5.13 -20.57
CA HIS A 484 -19.89 -5.25 -21.83
C HIS A 484 -19.72 -4.08 -22.81
N VAL A 485 -19.63 -2.84 -22.30
CA VAL A 485 -19.38 -1.66 -23.14
C VAL A 485 -17.88 -1.53 -23.40
N LEU A 486 -17.06 -1.76 -22.37
CA LEU A 486 -15.61 -1.82 -22.47
C LEU A 486 -15.00 -2.70 -21.38
N ARG A 487 -13.74 -3.09 -21.58
CA ARG A 487 -12.99 -3.91 -20.62
C ARG A 487 -12.51 -3.07 -19.43
N HIS A 488 -12.42 -3.67 -18.24
CA HIS A 488 -12.00 -2.99 -17.00
C HIS A 488 -10.64 -2.27 -17.13
N HIS A 489 -9.65 -2.92 -17.75
CA HIS A 489 -8.31 -2.35 -17.95
C HIS A 489 -8.28 -1.11 -18.87
N GLN A 490 -9.23 -0.98 -19.81
CA GLN A 490 -9.36 0.17 -20.70
C GLN A 490 -10.04 1.32 -19.97
N PHE A 491 -11.05 1.01 -19.15
CA PHE A 491 -11.77 2.01 -18.37
C PHE A 491 -10.90 2.68 -17.32
N LEU A 492 -10.12 1.87 -16.58
CA LEU A 492 -9.28 2.31 -15.47
C LEU A 492 -7.82 2.58 -15.89
N GLN A 493 -7.58 2.87 -17.17
CA GLN A 493 -6.24 3.18 -17.67
C GLN A 493 -5.79 4.57 -17.21
N HIS A 494 -4.49 4.72 -16.93
CA HIS A 494 -3.85 6.02 -16.69
C HIS A 494 -3.96 6.91 -17.94
N SER A 495 -4.21 8.20 -17.75
CA SER A 495 -4.34 9.16 -18.85
C SER A 495 -2.97 9.62 -19.34
N SER A 496 -2.65 9.31 -20.59
CA SER A 496 -1.41 9.75 -21.26
C SER A 496 -1.66 10.94 -22.19
N PRO A 497 -0.65 11.76 -22.51
CA PRO A 497 -0.75 12.74 -23.58
C PRO A 497 -1.18 12.06 -24.89
N GLY A 498 -2.35 12.44 -25.42
CA GLY A 498 -2.94 11.85 -26.63
C GLY A 498 -3.88 10.66 -26.41
N SER A 499 -3.97 10.10 -25.20
CA SER A 499 -4.94 9.05 -24.84
C SER A 499 -5.52 9.32 -23.44
N PRO A 500 -6.59 10.12 -23.35
CA PRO A 500 -7.23 10.40 -22.08
C PRO A 500 -7.97 9.16 -21.57
N GLY A 501 -7.75 8.80 -20.30
CA GLY A 501 -8.44 7.67 -19.67
C GLY A 501 -9.93 7.99 -19.51
N LEU A 502 -10.80 7.16 -20.08
CA LEU A 502 -12.25 7.37 -20.07
C LEU A 502 -12.82 7.51 -18.65
N GLY A 503 -12.33 6.71 -17.69
CA GLY A 503 -12.73 6.82 -16.29
C GLY A 503 -12.47 8.20 -15.70
N LEU A 504 -11.31 8.80 -15.99
CA LEU A 504 -10.99 10.16 -15.53
C LEU A 504 -11.85 11.20 -16.24
N GLN A 505 -12.10 11.05 -17.55
CA GLN A 505 -12.93 11.97 -18.32
C GLN A 505 -14.38 12.03 -17.81
N LEU A 506 -14.95 10.89 -17.40
CA LEU A 506 -16.31 10.85 -16.85
C LEU A 506 -16.43 11.54 -15.49
N LEU A 507 -15.33 11.59 -14.72
CA LEU A 507 -15.28 12.28 -13.43
C LEU A 507 -14.84 13.75 -13.55
N ALA A 508 -14.12 14.12 -14.60
CA ALA A 508 -13.53 15.44 -14.79
C ALA A 508 -14.51 16.61 -14.54
N PRO A 509 -15.77 16.61 -15.05
CA PRO A 509 -16.69 17.71 -14.81
C PRO A 509 -16.96 17.99 -13.33
N THR A 510 -17.01 16.94 -12.50
CA THR A 510 -17.22 17.09 -11.05
C THR A 510 -15.90 17.41 -10.34
N LEU A 511 -14.78 16.82 -10.76
CA LEU A 511 -13.47 17.06 -10.16
C LEU A 511 -12.96 18.48 -10.42
N ASP A 512 -13.08 18.98 -11.65
CA ASP A 512 -12.58 20.31 -12.02
C ASP A 512 -13.37 21.43 -11.29
N LEU A 513 -14.62 21.17 -10.88
CA LEU A 513 -15.41 22.08 -10.05
C LEU A 513 -14.98 22.07 -8.57
N LEU A 514 -14.66 20.90 -8.01
CA LEU A 514 -14.36 20.72 -6.58
C LEU A 514 -12.87 20.86 -6.24
N ALA A 515 -12.00 20.59 -7.20
CA ALA A 515 -10.55 20.66 -7.11
C ALA A 515 -9.99 21.21 -8.44
N PRO A 516 -10.10 22.53 -8.67
CA PRO A 516 -9.66 23.14 -9.92
C PRO A 516 -8.15 22.93 -10.15
N PRO A 517 -7.70 22.81 -11.41
CA PRO A 517 -6.29 22.75 -11.75
C PRO A 517 -5.53 23.98 -11.23
N GLY A 518 -4.29 23.78 -10.75
CA GLY A 518 -3.44 24.86 -10.23
C GLY A 518 -3.12 24.79 -8.74
N SER A 519 -3.45 23.67 -8.07
CA SER A 519 -3.01 23.42 -6.69
C SER A 519 -1.48 23.40 -6.58
N PRO A 520 -0.91 23.94 -5.48
CA PRO A 520 0.54 23.93 -5.26
C PRO A 520 1.09 22.52 -5.25
N VAL A 521 2.15 22.30 -6.03
CA VAL A 521 2.80 20.99 -6.16
C VAL A 521 3.25 20.47 -4.80
N ARG A 522 2.83 19.24 -4.48
CA ARG A 522 3.24 18.51 -3.28
C ARG A 522 4.77 18.39 -3.24
N ASN A 523 5.39 18.93 -2.20
CA ASN A 523 6.83 18.85 -1.98
C ASN A 523 7.15 17.81 -0.87
N PRO A 524 7.75 16.65 -1.21
CA PRO A 524 8.07 15.61 -0.25
C PRO A 524 9.00 16.06 0.88
N HIS A 525 9.94 16.97 0.62
CA HIS A 525 10.90 17.42 1.64
C HIS A 525 10.23 18.28 2.70
N SER A 526 9.38 19.23 2.31
CA SER A 526 8.62 20.04 3.26
C SER A 526 7.63 19.20 4.07
N GLU A 527 7.01 18.20 3.44
CA GLU A 527 6.08 17.29 4.11
C GLU A 527 6.74 16.43 5.20
N ILE A 528 8.03 16.11 5.07
CA ILE A 528 8.73 15.25 6.04
C ILE A 528 9.53 16.07 7.07
N LEU A 529 10.17 17.17 6.66
CA LEU A 529 11.17 17.89 7.45
C LEU A 529 10.66 19.15 8.15
N GLU A 530 9.62 19.82 7.63
CA GLU A 530 9.12 21.05 8.26
C GLU A 530 8.20 20.74 9.43
N GLU A 531 8.20 21.61 10.44
CA GLU A 531 7.34 21.50 11.62
C GLU A 531 6.61 22.84 11.84
N PRO A 532 5.26 22.88 11.89
CA PRO A 532 4.36 21.75 11.62
C PRO A 532 4.48 21.26 10.17
N HIS A 533 4.39 19.95 9.95
CA HIS A 533 4.50 19.44 8.57
C HIS A 533 3.26 19.75 7.75
N HIS A 534 3.46 20.05 6.47
CA HIS A 534 2.38 20.38 5.55
C HIS A 534 2.13 19.22 4.59
N CYS A 535 0.96 18.58 4.72
CA CYS A 535 0.54 17.50 3.85
C CYS A 535 -0.95 17.63 3.44
N PRO A 536 -1.38 16.97 2.35
CA PRO A 536 -2.77 16.99 1.89
C PRO A 536 -3.80 16.39 2.88
N LEU A 537 -3.33 15.76 3.95
CA LEU A 537 -4.17 15.09 4.96
C LEU A 537 -4.33 15.93 6.23
N GLN A 538 -3.51 16.97 6.44
CA GLN A 538 -3.52 17.76 7.66
C GLN A 538 -4.83 18.53 7.83
N LYS A 539 -5.29 19.19 6.76
CA LYS A 539 -6.55 19.93 6.72
C LYS A 539 -7.48 19.30 5.69
N TYR A 540 -8.74 19.11 6.05
CA TYR A 540 -9.74 18.54 5.17
C TYR A 540 -11.11 19.16 5.35
N THR A 541 -11.89 19.19 4.28
CA THR A 541 -13.29 19.62 4.31
C THR A 541 -14.16 18.37 4.22
N ARG A 542 -15.15 18.26 5.10
CA ARG A 542 -16.14 17.17 5.01
C ARG A 542 -16.89 17.26 3.69
N LEU A 543 -16.80 16.22 2.87
CA LEU A 543 -17.43 16.19 1.56
C LEU A 543 -18.82 15.56 1.65
N GLN A 544 -19.86 16.34 1.34
CA GLN A 544 -21.15 15.78 0.97
C GLN A 544 -21.01 15.14 -0.41
N THR A 545 -21.50 13.90 -0.58
CA THR A 545 -21.37 13.15 -1.83
C THR A 545 -21.92 13.99 -3.00
N PRO A 546 -21.07 14.48 -3.92
CA PRO A 546 -21.47 15.48 -4.90
C PRO A 546 -22.43 14.89 -5.94
N SER A 547 -22.11 13.69 -6.41
CA SER A 547 -22.93 12.95 -7.36
C SER A 547 -22.77 11.44 -7.16
N SER A 548 -23.77 10.70 -7.64
CA SER A 548 -23.75 9.24 -7.74
C SER A 548 -24.09 8.80 -9.16
N PHE A 549 -23.61 7.62 -9.54
CA PHE A 549 -23.81 7.05 -10.87
C PHE A 549 -24.64 5.77 -10.76
N PRO A 550 -25.96 5.85 -10.50
CA PRO A 550 -26.81 4.67 -10.36
C PRO A 550 -26.92 3.92 -11.69
N THR A 551 -27.16 2.61 -11.64
CA THR A 551 -27.47 1.83 -12.85
C THR A 551 -28.82 2.27 -13.45
N LEU A 552 -29.00 2.09 -14.76
CA LEU A 552 -30.26 2.49 -15.42
C LEU A 552 -31.47 1.72 -14.87
N ALA A 553 -31.28 0.44 -14.49
CA ALA A 553 -32.32 -0.34 -13.84
C ALA A 553 -32.70 0.23 -12.46
N ALA A 554 -31.72 0.59 -11.63
CA ALA A 554 -31.97 1.17 -10.31
C ALA A 554 -32.68 2.54 -10.42
N LEU A 555 -32.29 3.36 -11.40
CA LEU A 555 -32.94 4.65 -11.65
C LEU A 555 -34.39 4.48 -12.10
N LYS A 556 -34.68 3.47 -12.95
CA LYS A 556 -36.04 3.13 -13.38
C LYS A 556 -36.92 2.67 -12.21
N GLU A 557 -36.42 1.74 -11.40
CA GLU A 557 -37.14 1.18 -10.26
C GLU A 557 -37.42 2.27 -9.21
N GLU A 558 -36.42 3.07 -8.87
CA GLU A 558 -36.56 4.15 -7.91
C GLU A 558 -37.55 5.23 -8.40
N GLY A 559 -37.52 5.56 -9.70
CA GLY A 559 -38.50 6.47 -10.30
C GLY A 559 -39.93 5.97 -10.17
N GLN A 560 -40.17 4.69 -10.49
CA GLN A 560 -41.49 4.06 -10.33
C GLN A 560 -41.94 4.01 -8.87
N ARG A 561 -41.03 3.64 -7.96
CA ARG A 561 -41.30 3.58 -6.53
C ARG A 561 -41.72 4.96 -5.98
N LYS A 562 -41.02 6.03 -6.38
CA LYS A 562 -41.38 7.40 -5.99
C LYS A 562 -42.70 7.86 -6.61
N ALA A 563 -42.97 7.52 -7.86
CA ALA A 563 -44.24 7.84 -8.52
C ALA A 563 -45.44 7.26 -7.74
N TRP A 564 -45.38 5.96 -7.40
CA TRP A 564 -46.43 5.31 -6.61
C TRP A 564 -46.52 5.84 -5.17
N ALA A 565 -45.38 6.14 -4.53
CA ALA A 565 -45.37 6.73 -3.19
C ALA A 565 -45.99 8.14 -3.17
N SER A 566 -45.91 8.88 -4.28
CA SER A 566 -46.52 10.20 -4.44
C SER A 566 -47.97 10.17 -4.93
N PHE A 567 -48.45 9.01 -5.37
CA PHE A 567 -49.79 8.88 -5.92
C PHE A 567 -50.82 8.91 -4.78
N ASP A 568 -51.48 10.05 -4.62
CA ASP A 568 -52.64 10.20 -3.76
C ASP A 568 -53.88 10.55 -4.61
N PRO A 569 -54.84 9.61 -4.77
CA PRO A 569 -56.04 9.87 -5.57
C PRO A 569 -56.89 11.01 -5.00
N LYS A 570 -56.81 11.30 -3.70
CA LYS A 570 -57.54 12.40 -3.06
C LYS A 570 -56.89 13.76 -3.32
N ALA A 571 -55.57 13.80 -3.53
CA ALA A 571 -54.85 15.00 -3.94
C ALA A 571 -55.06 15.31 -5.43
N LEU A 572 -55.15 14.27 -6.27
CA LEU A 572 -55.41 14.40 -7.71
C LEU A 572 -56.86 14.84 -8.02
N LEU A 573 -57.82 14.44 -7.19
CA LEU A 573 -59.22 14.85 -7.29
C LEU A 573 -59.69 15.45 -5.97
N PRO A 574 -59.58 16.78 -5.79
CA PRO A 574 -59.96 17.43 -4.54
C PRO A 574 -61.45 17.24 -4.25
N LEU A 575 -61.76 17.08 -2.96
CA LEU A 575 -63.08 16.74 -2.43
C LEU A 575 -64.28 17.54 -3.01
N PRO A 576 -64.22 18.88 -3.17
CA PRO A 576 -65.37 19.64 -3.69
C PRO A 576 -65.67 19.39 -5.17
N GLU A 577 -64.69 18.95 -5.96
CA GLU A 577 -64.92 18.62 -7.38
C GLU A 577 -65.30 17.13 -7.53
N ALA A 578 -64.71 16.27 -6.70
CA ALA A 578 -64.95 14.83 -6.74
C ALA A 578 -66.36 14.42 -6.27
N SER A 579 -66.99 15.19 -5.40
CA SER A 579 -68.32 14.89 -4.82
C SER A 579 -69.47 14.89 -5.82
N HIS A 580 -69.29 15.52 -6.99
CA HIS A 580 -70.32 15.64 -8.02
C HIS A 580 -70.10 14.69 -9.22
N LEU A 581 -69.04 13.88 -9.20
CA LEU A 581 -68.69 12.99 -10.31
C LEU A 581 -69.29 11.60 -10.12
N SER A 582 -69.77 11.00 -11.22
CA SER A 582 -70.11 9.58 -11.23
C SER A 582 -68.84 8.71 -11.22
N SER A 583 -68.97 7.44 -10.84
CA SER A 583 -67.83 6.51 -10.78
C SER A 583 -67.09 6.37 -12.11
N CYS A 584 -67.78 6.46 -13.26
CA CYS A 584 -67.12 6.39 -14.56
C CYS A 584 -66.29 7.64 -14.87
N GLN A 585 -66.75 8.82 -14.46
CA GLN A 585 -66.02 10.08 -14.60
C GLN A 585 -64.82 10.14 -13.66
N LEU A 586 -64.99 9.67 -12.42
CA LEU A 586 -63.94 9.63 -11.41
C LEU A 586 -62.78 8.71 -11.86
N ASN A 587 -63.09 7.47 -12.26
CA ASN A 587 -62.07 6.54 -12.75
C ASN A 587 -61.39 7.04 -14.02
N ARG A 588 -62.12 7.71 -14.93
CA ARG A 588 -61.53 8.29 -16.15
C ARG A 588 -60.50 9.36 -15.83
N ARG A 589 -60.75 10.20 -14.82
CA ARG A 589 -59.81 11.26 -14.41
C ARG A 589 -58.59 10.73 -13.66
N LEU A 590 -58.71 9.60 -12.96
CA LEU A 590 -57.57 8.94 -12.32
C LEU A 590 -56.81 7.99 -13.24
N ALA A 591 -57.33 7.69 -14.43
CA ALA A 591 -56.75 6.70 -15.34
C ALA A 591 -55.35 7.05 -15.85
N TRP A 592 -55.03 8.34 -15.97
CA TRP A 592 -53.71 8.79 -16.39
C TRP A 592 -53.26 10.02 -15.60
N SER A 593 -52.09 9.91 -14.98
CA SER A 593 -51.38 11.01 -14.33
C SER A 593 -49.89 10.82 -14.57
N TRP A 594 -49.11 11.87 -14.37
CA TRP A 594 -47.67 11.84 -14.55
C TRP A 594 -46.97 12.64 -13.46
N LEU A 595 -45.72 12.29 -13.21
CA LEU A 595 -44.81 12.98 -12.30
C LEU A 595 -43.49 13.16 -13.03
N CYS A 596 -42.91 14.36 -12.96
CA CYS A 596 -41.54 14.62 -13.42
C CYS A 596 -40.61 14.71 -12.22
N LEU A 597 -39.57 13.87 -12.22
CA LEU A 597 -38.57 13.81 -11.16
C LEU A 597 -37.29 14.47 -11.65
N LEU A 598 -36.91 15.56 -11.01
CA LEU A 598 -35.63 16.21 -11.28
C LEU A 598 -34.48 15.47 -10.58
N PRO A 599 -33.22 15.58 -11.04
CA PRO A 599 -32.07 14.93 -10.42
C PRO A 599 -31.86 15.34 -8.95
N SER A 600 -32.31 16.54 -8.58
CA SER A 600 -32.32 17.06 -7.20
C SER A 600 -33.34 16.36 -6.30
N ALA A 601 -34.30 15.62 -6.84
CA ALA A 601 -35.21 14.79 -6.06
C ALA A 601 -34.49 13.57 -5.44
N PHE A 602 -33.25 13.28 -5.86
CA PHE A 602 -32.43 12.19 -5.36
C PHE A 602 -31.31 12.71 -4.46
N HIS A 603 -31.01 11.95 -3.41
CA HIS A 603 -29.97 12.28 -2.44
C HIS A 603 -29.01 11.09 -2.30
N PRO A 604 -27.75 11.18 -2.79
CA PRO A 604 -27.15 12.32 -3.49
C PRO A 604 -27.73 12.54 -4.91
N ALA A 605 -27.42 13.69 -5.51
CA ALA A 605 -27.81 13.99 -6.89
C ALA A 605 -27.31 12.88 -7.83
N GLN A 606 -28.18 12.42 -8.72
CA GLN A 606 -27.86 11.33 -9.66
C GLN A 606 -27.41 11.91 -10.99
N VAL A 607 -26.40 11.28 -11.60
CA VAL A 607 -25.94 11.61 -12.95
C VAL A 607 -26.36 10.49 -13.89
N LEU A 608 -27.12 10.86 -14.92
CA LEU A 608 -27.56 9.92 -15.95
C LEU A 608 -26.39 9.61 -16.88
N LEU A 609 -26.09 8.32 -17.04
CA LEU A 609 -25.03 7.84 -17.92
C LEU A 609 -25.46 6.53 -18.58
N GLY A 610 -25.32 6.45 -19.90
CA GLY A 610 -25.53 5.23 -20.68
C GLY A 610 -25.00 5.37 -22.11
N ALA A 611 -24.89 4.26 -22.82
CA ALA A 611 -24.60 4.25 -24.25
C ALA A 611 -25.90 4.53 -25.03
N LEU A 612 -25.86 5.47 -25.96
CA LEU A 612 -27.00 5.78 -26.83
C LEU A 612 -27.13 4.70 -27.91
N VAL A 613 -28.29 4.04 -27.95
CA VAL A 613 -28.59 2.99 -28.93
C VAL A 613 -29.91 3.28 -29.64
N ALA A 614 -29.97 2.94 -30.92
CA ALA A 614 -31.20 2.96 -31.71
C ALA A 614 -31.68 1.52 -31.89
N SER A 615 -32.93 1.24 -31.51
CA SER A 615 -33.52 -0.08 -31.70
C SER A 615 -33.85 -0.31 -33.17
N SER A 616 -33.18 -1.26 -33.81
CA SER A 616 -33.49 -1.68 -35.19
C SER A 616 -34.86 -2.36 -35.32
N HIS A 617 -35.40 -2.91 -34.23
CA HIS A 617 -36.69 -3.61 -34.23
C HIS A 617 -37.88 -2.69 -33.97
N LYS A 618 -37.71 -1.64 -33.16
CA LYS A 618 -38.81 -0.76 -32.72
C LYS A 618 -38.66 0.69 -33.17
N GLY A 619 -37.52 1.07 -33.77
CA GLY A 619 -37.25 2.43 -34.21
C GLY A 619 -37.08 3.46 -33.09
N CYS A 620 -36.99 3.04 -31.82
CA CYS A 620 -36.88 3.95 -30.68
C CYS A 620 -35.43 4.14 -30.19
N LEU A 621 -35.14 5.33 -29.68
CA LEU A 621 -33.88 5.65 -29.02
C LEU A 621 -33.92 5.24 -27.55
N GLN A 622 -32.81 4.69 -27.08
CA GLN A 622 -32.64 4.28 -25.68
C GLN A 622 -31.23 4.60 -25.20
N LEU A 623 -31.11 4.89 -23.91
CA LEU A 623 -29.84 4.77 -23.19
C LEU A 623 -29.75 3.36 -22.62
N ARG A 624 -28.58 2.73 -22.75
CA ARG A 624 -28.34 1.36 -22.31
C ARG A 624 -27.07 1.25 -21.48
N ASP A 625 -27.13 0.45 -20.43
CA ASP A 625 -25.98 -0.04 -19.67
C ASP A 625 -26.12 -1.56 -19.50
N GLN A 626 -25.25 -2.20 -18.71
CA GLN A 626 -25.35 -3.65 -18.51
C GLN A 626 -26.53 -4.11 -17.64
N SER A 627 -27.18 -3.19 -16.91
CA SER A 627 -28.32 -3.50 -16.06
C SER A 627 -29.64 -3.46 -16.82
N GLY A 628 -29.73 -2.63 -17.86
CA GLY A 628 -30.96 -2.46 -18.63
C GLY A 628 -30.91 -1.26 -19.58
N SER A 629 -32.10 -0.80 -19.99
CA SER A 629 -32.25 0.37 -20.83
C SER A 629 -33.39 1.29 -20.39
N LEU A 630 -33.25 2.56 -20.72
CA LEU A 630 -34.27 3.60 -20.56
C LEU A 630 -34.58 4.21 -21.93
N PRO A 631 -35.86 4.31 -22.34
CA PRO A 631 -36.24 5.13 -23.47
C PRO A 631 -35.80 6.58 -23.26
N CYS A 632 -35.38 7.26 -24.31
CA CYS A 632 -34.92 8.65 -24.20
C CYS A 632 -35.49 9.52 -25.33
N LEU A 633 -35.81 10.76 -24.95
CA LEU A 633 -36.15 11.85 -25.87
C LEU A 633 -35.01 12.87 -25.81
N LEU A 634 -34.32 13.07 -26.92
CA LEU A 634 -33.18 13.99 -27.02
C LEU A 634 -33.51 15.19 -27.91
N LEU A 635 -33.19 16.38 -27.42
CA LEU A 635 -33.21 17.62 -28.19
C LEU A 635 -31.79 18.16 -28.26
N ALA A 636 -31.37 18.62 -29.44
CA ALA A 636 -30.04 19.22 -29.62
C ALA A 636 -29.96 20.58 -28.92
N LYS A 637 -31.03 21.37 -29.03
CA LYS A 637 -31.28 22.64 -28.35
C LYS A 637 -32.78 22.78 -28.10
N HIS A 638 -33.16 23.82 -27.37
CA HIS A 638 -34.57 24.17 -27.24
C HIS A 638 -35.21 24.34 -28.62
N SER A 639 -36.33 23.65 -28.85
CA SER A 639 -37.05 23.61 -30.14
C SER A 639 -36.25 23.07 -31.34
N GLN A 640 -35.13 22.36 -31.10
CA GLN A 640 -34.31 21.76 -32.15
C GLN A 640 -34.17 20.25 -31.95
N PRO A 641 -34.67 19.40 -32.87
CA PRO A 641 -34.57 17.95 -32.75
C PRO A 641 -33.13 17.48 -32.93
N LEU A 642 -32.83 16.30 -32.38
CA LEU A 642 -31.56 15.62 -32.64
C LEU A 642 -31.56 14.99 -34.04
N SER A 643 -30.60 15.36 -34.89
CA SER A 643 -30.50 14.87 -36.27
C SER A 643 -29.15 14.25 -36.63
N ASP A 644 -28.22 14.08 -35.67
CA ASP A 644 -26.89 13.53 -35.93
C ASP A 644 -26.82 12.02 -35.61
N PRO A 645 -26.78 11.14 -36.62
CA PRO A 645 -26.73 9.69 -36.41
C PRO A 645 -25.38 9.20 -35.86
N ARG A 646 -24.33 10.02 -35.91
CA ARG A 646 -22.98 9.64 -35.44
C ARG A 646 -22.91 9.44 -33.92
N LEU A 647 -23.95 9.86 -33.20
CA LEU A 647 -24.06 9.71 -31.75
C LEU A 647 -24.49 8.31 -31.31
N ILE A 648 -24.96 7.47 -32.24
CA ILE A 648 -25.30 6.07 -31.94
C ILE A 648 -24.01 5.33 -31.55
N GLY A 649 -24.02 4.65 -30.40
CA GLY A 649 -22.87 3.98 -29.82
C GLY A 649 -22.00 4.88 -28.92
N CYS A 650 -22.29 6.18 -28.82
CA CYS A 650 -21.57 7.07 -27.91
C CYS A 650 -22.08 6.97 -26.46
N LEU A 651 -21.20 7.22 -25.50
CA LEU A 651 -21.58 7.42 -24.11
C LEU A 651 -22.15 8.83 -23.92
N VAL A 652 -23.34 8.90 -23.32
CA VAL A 652 -24.02 10.16 -23.01
C VAL A 652 -24.06 10.34 -21.50
N ARG A 653 -23.43 11.41 -21.00
CA ARG A 653 -23.42 11.81 -19.59
C ARG A 653 -24.26 13.08 -19.43
N ALA A 654 -25.31 13.03 -18.62
CA ALA A 654 -26.19 14.16 -18.37
C ALA A 654 -26.43 14.35 -16.86
N GLU A 655 -26.11 15.54 -16.35
CA GLU A 655 -26.37 15.94 -14.96
C GLU A 655 -27.75 16.63 -14.81
N ARG A 656 -28.28 17.15 -15.91
CA ARG A 656 -29.60 17.78 -15.99
C ARG A 656 -30.47 16.93 -16.93
N PHE A 657 -31.46 16.25 -16.36
CA PHE A 657 -32.42 15.41 -17.07
C PHE A 657 -33.78 15.47 -16.35
N GLN A 658 -34.81 14.83 -16.91
CA GLN A 658 -36.16 14.72 -16.36
C GLN A 658 -36.66 13.28 -16.49
#